data_AF-A0AA95JLH8-F1
#
_entry.id   AF-A0AA95JLH8-F1
#
_cell.length_a   1.000
_cell.length_b   1.000
_cell.length_c   1.000
_cell.angle_alpha   90.00
_cell.angle_beta   90.00
_cell.angle_gamma   90.00
#
_symmetry.space_group_name_H-M   'P 1'
#
loop_
_entity.id
_entity.type
_entity.pdbx_description
1 polymer ?
#
loop_
_entity_poly.entity_id
_entity_poly.type
_entity_poly.pdbx_seq_one_letter_code
_entity_poly.pdbx_strand_id
1 'polypeptide(L)'
;MHRFFIFLYYLISKNKILSVFTAVGIAVLCVFFASKINFEEDINQIIPKNEKSDLTAKVLKQLNFSDKIIVIIENKSKEDQFQLSETADSFLTQIEPLQKYIGSVQGKVNDNEISETFDFVNQNLPLFLNENDYIEIERKLQKDSIAKQVENNYVSLVSPTSLVTKDFIKKDPLGITFLGIKKLNALNISKDFKLEDNYIVTKDGKNLLLFIDPKNKSNDTKNNEAFVNQLNEIKNNLNKKFKGKTEISYFGSPVIAVANAQQIKKDIQNTVIISMTVLLLLLIYYFRNVFTPIIVFLPTVFSVLLALLILYFIKDKISAISLSVGAILVGITIDYALHILTHYKHNNNIEELYKEITQPIILSSATTAVSFLCLVFVRSEALKDLGLFAAITVILSSITALIIVPQLYKPKTKEKATNTNFIDKIGAYPYEKNKPLIIGCSVIILICLFGFRHVGFNEDIGDLNYIPEDLKISEAKLQKLSDITSKSIYTISYGNSESEALTRNSQLSQFLEKEKKEGKVLSYNSLGNIVLSKKDQQKKIENWKKFWDTHKKNQTISELIKNGNQFGFNSSAFNQFNENLNKSYSTLTLKDYEKVKALQISEFLSNENGFYTVSNVVKVDDKKRDAFIRDVEKKHDALAIDRQQMNENFLGLLKRDFNTLINYSLLAIIITIIIFFRNFELTVLTMFPIVLTGVVTAGILYFLGLELNIFSTVVCTLVFGVGDDFSIFLTQAMQKEHTTGKNELPTYRTSIILAVFTTVLSIGSLIFAKHPALHSLALVALIGMFSVIIITSTLYPFWFRLLITNRVKKGLSPITFRLFINSVFSFLYYGLGGLIFSAFGSIFAKKSKGRTLEIIKLILAKFLVSVLYTNPFVKKRLIRNPNEDFSKPAVIIANHTSFLDTLALAMANHKIIYLVNDWVYNSPIFGKMVKALGFYPVSQGIENGMDQLKEKVAQGYSLVVFPEAERSYTNDVKRFHKGAFYIAQEFGLDIVPVYIHGNSEVLPKGDFIIYDGAITVKIGERIPKDNLNFGKTYSERTKKINAYFRDEFSKLRNELEGENYFKKKLFLSFLYKDADVVKEVKEDFNKNKSVYFELNKHLPKDGNILHIADDYGQKDILLTLQQARRKISSFMTDPEKHEVAQHNYIVKQRKIKYITDFSEIDKEIDTLLISVDSFDLNRLKELPQKIIFICEENFSLEHENYTLEFSSASIKIYRHT
;
A
#
# COMPACT_ATOMS: atom_id res chain seq x y z
N MET A 1 -18.08 -12.27 -17.47
CA MET A 1 -17.77 -10.84 -17.74
C MET A 1 -17.66 -10.55 -19.22
N HIS A 2 -16.70 -11.13 -19.97
CA HIS A 2 -16.48 -10.83 -21.40
C HIS A 2 -17.73 -10.96 -22.29
N ARG A 3 -18.60 -11.96 -22.08
CA ARG A 3 -19.86 -12.15 -22.85
C ARG A 3 -20.79 -10.93 -22.82
N PHE A 4 -20.83 -10.20 -21.71
CA PHE A 4 -21.63 -8.98 -21.58
C PHE A 4 -21.12 -7.87 -22.50
N PHE A 5 -19.81 -7.65 -22.55
CA PHE A 5 -19.20 -6.64 -23.42
C PHE A 5 -19.28 -7.03 -24.90
N ILE A 6 -19.20 -8.32 -25.23
CA ILE A 6 -19.45 -8.81 -26.60
C ILE A 6 -20.89 -8.50 -27.02
N PHE A 7 -21.88 -8.81 -26.18
CA PHE A 7 -23.29 -8.48 -26.44
C PHE A 7 -23.49 -6.97 -26.63
N LEU A 8 -22.93 -6.17 -25.73
CA LEU A 8 -23.02 -4.71 -25.79
C LEU A 8 -22.35 -4.14 -27.05
N TYR A 9 -21.23 -4.73 -27.47
CA TYR A 9 -20.53 -4.36 -28.69
C TYR A 9 -21.44 -4.52 -29.92
N TYR A 10 -22.06 -5.69 -30.08
CA TYR A 10 -22.95 -5.95 -31.20
C TYR A 10 -24.24 -5.10 -31.14
N LEU A 11 -24.78 -4.85 -29.93
CA LEU A 11 -25.95 -3.98 -29.73
C LEU A 11 -25.68 -2.54 -30.19
N ILE A 12 -24.55 -1.95 -29.77
CA ILE A 12 -24.15 -0.59 -30.15
C ILE A 12 -23.82 -0.52 -31.64
N SER A 13 -23.11 -1.54 -32.17
CA SER A 13 -22.75 -1.60 -33.59
C SER A 13 -23.98 -1.69 -34.50
N LYS A 14 -25.06 -2.32 -34.04
CA LYS A 14 -26.36 -2.36 -34.74
C LYS A 14 -27.10 -1.02 -34.70
N ASN A 15 -27.01 -0.26 -33.61
CA ASN A 15 -27.77 0.97 -33.35
C ASN A 15 -26.89 2.23 -33.22
N LYS A 16 -26.00 2.49 -34.19
CA LYS A 16 -24.96 3.52 -34.08
C LYS A 16 -25.48 4.94 -33.83
N ILE A 17 -26.49 5.37 -34.58
CA ILE A 17 -27.02 6.75 -34.49
C ILE A 17 -27.60 7.00 -33.09
N LEU A 18 -28.47 6.08 -32.62
CA LEU A 18 -29.05 6.16 -31.29
C LEU A 18 -27.97 6.18 -30.21
N SER A 19 -26.96 5.31 -30.32
CA SER A 19 -25.86 5.23 -29.37
C SER A 19 -25.05 6.53 -29.28
N VAL A 20 -24.80 7.20 -30.41
CA VAL A 20 -24.12 8.50 -30.44
C VAL A 20 -24.97 9.58 -29.77
N PHE A 21 -26.28 9.65 -30.08
CA PHE A 21 -27.18 10.61 -29.42
C PHE A 21 -27.25 10.37 -27.91
N THR A 22 -27.33 9.12 -27.47
CA THR A 22 -27.31 8.78 -26.04
C THR A 22 -25.99 9.19 -25.39
N ALA A 23 -24.85 8.94 -26.01
CA ALA A 23 -23.54 9.33 -25.48
C ALA A 23 -23.40 10.85 -25.36
N VAL A 24 -23.82 11.61 -26.38
CA VAL A 24 -23.83 13.09 -26.35
C VAL A 24 -24.79 13.60 -25.28
N GLY A 25 -25.98 13.01 -25.16
CA GLY A 25 -26.94 13.36 -24.11
C GLY A 25 -26.38 13.18 -22.70
N ILE A 26 -25.70 12.05 -22.45
CA ILE A 26 -25.00 11.81 -21.18
C ILE A 26 -23.89 12.84 -20.96
N ALA A 27 -23.09 13.15 -21.98
CA ALA A 27 -22.00 14.12 -21.87
C ALA A 27 -22.52 15.53 -21.52
N VAL A 28 -23.59 15.99 -22.18
CA VAL A 28 -24.24 17.28 -21.88
C VAL A 28 -24.75 17.33 -20.44
N LEU A 29 -25.40 16.25 -19.99
CA LEU A 29 -25.87 16.14 -18.62
C LEU A 29 -24.71 16.18 -17.61
N CYS A 30 -23.62 15.47 -17.88
CA CYS A 30 -22.42 15.51 -17.04
C CYS A 30 -21.82 16.91 -16.96
N VAL A 31 -21.67 17.60 -18.10
CA VAL A 31 -21.14 18.97 -18.14
C VAL A 31 -22.03 19.95 -17.37
N PHE A 32 -23.36 19.82 -17.50
CA PHE A 32 -24.31 20.65 -16.77
C PHE A 32 -24.12 20.53 -15.25
N PHE A 33 -24.09 19.31 -14.70
CA PHE A 33 -23.92 19.11 -13.26
C PHE A 33 -22.48 19.39 -12.79
N ALA A 34 -21.47 19.05 -13.58
CA ALA A 34 -20.08 19.39 -13.26
C ALA A 34 -19.88 20.91 -13.10
N SER A 35 -20.58 21.74 -13.90
CA SER A 35 -20.54 23.20 -13.78
C SER A 35 -21.16 23.76 -12.50
N LYS A 36 -21.92 22.94 -11.75
CA LYS A 36 -22.59 23.31 -10.49
C LYS A 36 -21.83 22.88 -9.24
N ILE A 37 -20.70 22.18 -9.39
CA ILE A 37 -19.87 21.74 -8.26
C ILE A 37 -19.19 22.94 -7.61
N ASN A 38 -19.29 23.01 -6.27
CA ASN A 38 -18.56 23.99 -5.47
C ASN A 38 -17.20 23.43 -5.04
N PHE A 39 -16.12 24.11 -5.43
CA PHE A 39 -14.76 23.76 -5.02
C PHE A 39 -14.30 24.57 -3.81
N GLU A 40 -13.63 23.90 -2.87
CA GLU A 40 -13.05 24.51 -1.66
C GLU A 40 -11.52 24.46 -1.71
N GLU A 41 -10.86 25.60 -1.55
CA GLU A 41 -9.39 25.74 -1.70
C GLU A 41 -8.63 25.74 -0.34
N ASP A 42 -9.27 25.28 0.74
CA ASP A 42 -8.68 25.30 2.09
C ASP A 42 -7.64 24.16 2.30
N ILE A 43 -6.36 24.54 2.42
CA ILE A 43 -5.25 23.61 2.66
C ILE A 43 -5.30 22.95 4.06
N ASN A 44 -5.98 23.56 5.03
CA ASN A 44 -6.14 23.01 6.37
C ASN A 44 -7.04 21.76 6.40
N GLN A 45 -7.76 21.46 5.31
CA GLN A 45 -8.51 20.20 5.18
C GLN A 45 -7.61 18.95 5.13
N ILE A 46 -6.29 19.14 4.98
CA ILE A 46 -5.30 18.07 5.09
C ILE A 46 -5.05 17.69 6.56
N ILE A 47 -5.29 18.60 7.51
CA ILE A 47 -5.02 18.40 8.94
C ILE A 47 -6.07 17.44 9.55
N PRO A 48 -5.65 16.41 10.31
CA PRO A 48 -6.56 15.39 10.84
C PRO A 48 -7.47 15.91 11.95
N LYS A 49 -8.75 15.49 11.96
CA LYS A 49 -9.74 15.79 13.00
C LYS A 49 -9.84 14.67 14.06
N ASN A 50 -10.01 15.04 15.33
CA ASN A 50 -10.24 14.16 16.50
C ASN A 50 -10.72 15.03 17.69
N GLU A 51 -11.35 14.48 18.73
CA GLU A 51 -12.02 15.25 19.80
C GLU A 51 -11.11 16.30 20.50
N LYS A 52 -9.87 15.93 20.88
CA LYS A 52 -8.90 16.89 21.47
C LYS A 52 -8.43 17.94 20.44
N SER A 53 -8.30 17.52 19.18
CA SER A 53 -7.99 18.42 18.05
C SER A 53 -9.17 19.26 17.61
N ASP A 54 -10.43 18.92 17.91
CA ASP A 54 -11.59 19.75 17.59
C ASP A 54 -11.70 20.93 18.55
N LEU A 55 -11.44 20.73 19.85
CA LEU A 55 -11.28 21.84 20.80
C LEU A 55 -10.06 22.70 20.44
N THR A 56 -8.92 22.07 20.15
CA THR A 56 -7.71 22.78 19.70
C THR A 56 -7.97 23.55 18.41
N ALA A 57 -8.65 22.96 17.42
CA ALA A 57 -9.00 23.61 16.16
C ALA A 57 -10.01 24.75 16.35
N LYS A 58 -10.99 24.62 17.25
CA LYS A 58 -11.89 25.72 17.63
C LYS A 58 -11.12 26.88 18.26
N VAL A 59 -10.19 26.60 19.16
CA VAL A 59 -9.32 27.61 19.78
C VAL A 59 -8.40 28.26 18.75
N LEU A 60 -7.78 27.48 17.85
CA LEU A 60 -6.91 27.98 16.78
C LEU A 60 -7.66 28.90 15.80
N LYS A 61 -8.89 28.56 15.43
CA LYS A 61 -9.74 29.41 14.57
C LYS A 61 -10.02 30.80 15.14
N GLN A 62 -9.84 30.96 16.46
CA GLN A 62 -10.09 32.17 17.22
C GLN A 62 -8.80 32.95 17.57
N LEU A 63 -7.61 32.43 17.24
CA LEU A 63 -6.34 33.12 17.47
C LEU A 63 -6.09 34.18 16.38
N ASN A 64 -6.43 35.44 16.66
CA ASN A 64 -6.33 36.55 15.71
C ASN A 64 -4.89 36.89 15.26
N PHE A 65 -3.84 36.37 15.91
CA PHE A 65 -2.45 36.67 15.55
C PHE A 65 -1.92 35.87 14.35
N SER A 66 -2.46 34.68 14.04
CA SER A 66 -1.91 33.84 12.95
C SER A 66 -2.12 34.45 11.57
N ASP A 67 -3.17 35.24 11.40
CA ASP A 67 -3.63 35.70 10.09
C ASP A 67 -3.13 37.11 9.74
N LYS A 68 -2.35 37.75 10.61
CA LYS A 68 -1.82 39.10 10.38
C LYS A 68 -0.75 39.11 9.29
N ILE A 69 -0.72 40.20 8.53
CA ILE A 69 0.36 40.52 7.59
C ILE A 69 1.23 41.59 8.23
N ILE A 70 2.49 41.24 8.47
CA ILE A 70 3.49 42.15 9.04
C ILE A 70 4.19 42.86 7.90
N VAL A 71 4.13 44.18 7.88
CA VAL A 71 4.84 45.04 6.95
C VAL A 71 6.08 45.60 7.64
N ILE A 72 7.22 45.41 7.02
CA ILE A 72 8.53 45.82 7.52
C ILE A 72 9.06 46.89 6.56
N ILE A 73 9.27 48.10 7.09
CA ILE A 73 9.88 49.21 6.36
C ILE A 73 11.28 49.40 6.93
N GLU A 74 12.29 49.01 6.15
CA GLU A 74 13.70 49.06 6.53
C GLU A 74 14.37 50.33 6.01
N ASN A 75 15.17 50.98 6.86
CA ASN A 75 15.98 52.12 6.47
C ASN A 75 17.19 51.64 5.67
N LYS A 76 17.30 52.09 4.42
CA LYS A 76 18.44 51.84 3.52
C LYS A 76 19.24 53.11 3.22
N SER A 77 18.81 54.24 3.77
CA SER A 77 19.48 55.52 3.56
C SER A 77 20.86 55.54 4.23
N LYS A 78 21.80 56.21 3.57
CA LYS A 78 23.10 56.58 4.18
C LYS A 78 23.04 57.94 4.88
N GLU A 79 21.92 58.64 4.78
CA GLU A 79 21.68 59.93 5.44
C GLU A 79 21.07 59.67 6.83
N ASP A 80 21.69 60.24 7.87
CA ASP A 80 21.25 60.09 9.27
C ASP A 80 19.85 60.71 9.56
N GLN A 81 19.24 61.43 8.60
CA GLN A 81 18.00 62.19 8.79
C GLN A 81 16.77 61.64 8.03
N PHE A 82 16.86 60.53 7.29
CA PHE A 82 15.68 60.02 6.59
C PHE A 82 14.68 59.36 7.57
N GLN A 83 13.45 59.88 7.62
CA GLN A 83 12.40 59.37 8.49
C GLN A 83 11.59 58.24 7.83
N LEU A 84 11.54 57.07 8.49
CA LEU A 84 10.75 55.92 8.04
C LEU A 84 9.23 56.22 7.94
N SER A 85 8.75 57.21 8.71
CA SER A 85 7.36 57.67 8.76
C SER A 85 6.86 58.16 7.40
N GLU A 86 7.69 58.80 6.57
CA GLU A 86 7.29 59.25 5.21
C GLU A 86 6.89 58.08 4.30
N THR A 87 7.65 56.98 4.39
CA THR A 87 7.34 55.76 3.62
C THR A 87 6.10 55.07 4.20
N ALA A 88 5.96 55.04 5.52
CA ALA A 88 4.81 54.45 6.21
C ALA A 88 3.50 55.20 5.88
N ASP A 89 3.49 56.53 5.91
CA ASP A 89 2.33 57.33 5.53
C ASP A 89 1.97 57.11 4.06
N SER A 90 2.95 57.10 3.15
CA SER A 90 2.69 56.81 1.73
C SER A 90 2.15 55.40 1.51
N PHE A 91 2.53 54.42 2.34
CA PHE A 91 1.98 53.07 2.32
C PHE A 91 0.52 53.06 2.81
N LEU A 92 0.25 53.68 3.96
CA LEU A 92 -1.09 53.78 4.54
C LEU A 92 -2.10 54.46 3.59
N THR A 93 -1.70 55.51 2.86
CA THR A 93 -2.55 56.16 1.86
C THR A 93 -2.84 55.24 0.67
N GLN A 94 -1.86 54.46 0.20
CA GLN A 94 -2.05 53.58 -0.96
C GLN A 94 -2.90 52.35 -0.66
N ILE A 95 -2.96 51.89 0.59
CA ILE A 95 -3.82 50.78 1.01
C ILE A 95 -5.25 51.22 1.38
N GLU A 96 -5.55 52.52 1.43
CA GLU A 96 -6.89 53.04 1.76
C GLU A 96 -7.99 52.54 0.80
N PRO A 97 -7.76 52.36 -0.52
CA PRO A 97 -8.74 51.71 -1.40
C PRO A 97 -9.00 50.23 -1.07
N LEU A 98 -8.13 49.59 -0.27
CA LEU A 98 -8.21 48.17 0.10
C LEU A 98 -9.01 47.90 1.39
N GLN A 99 -9.72 48.90 1.93
CA GLN A 99 -10.54 48.78 3.15
C GLN A 99 -11.63 47.70 3.08
N LYS A 100 -12.00 47.23 1.87
CA LYS A 100 -12.87 46.04 1.72
C LYS A 100 -12.23 44.74 2.20
N TYR A 101 -10.90 44.65 2.19
CA TYR A 101 -10.11 43.47 2.60
C TYR A 101 -9.43 43.65 3.95
N ILE A 102 -9.20 44.89 4.36
CA ILE A 102 -8.51 45.23 5.61
C ILE A 102 -9.55 45.42 6.72
N GLY A 103 -9.36 44.73 7.84
CA GLY A 103 -10.14 44.91 9.06
C GLY A 103 -9.59 46.07 9.89
N SER A 104 -8.28 46.03 10.17
CA SER A 104 -7.56 47.11 10.83
C SER A 104 -6.09 47.15 10.41
N VAL A 105 -5.44 48.31 10.58
CA VAL A 105 -3.98 48.44 10.45
C VAL A 105 -3.44 49.02 11.75
N GLN A 106 -2.44 48.36 12.30
CA GLN A 106 -1.80 48.72 13.55
C GLN A 106 -0.35 49.13 13.29
N GLY A 107 0.24 49.88 14.22
CA GLY A 107 1.63 50.34 14.12
C GLY A 107 1.78 51.86 14.13
N LYS A 108 0.67 52.61 13.99
CA LYS A 108 0.60 54.06 14.23
C LYS A 108 -0.26 54.32 15.48
N VAL A 109 0.33 54.90 16.52
CA VAL A 109 -0.36 55.31 17.76
C VAL A 109 -0.95 56.68 17.54
N ASN A 110 -2.23 56.86 17.85
CA ASN A 110 -2.87 58.17 17.70
C ASN A 110 -2.59 59.03 18.95
N ASP A 111 -2.28 60.32 18.79
CA ASP A 111 -2.00 61.22 19.92
C ASP A 111 -3.18 61.30 20.91
N ASN A 112 -4.40 61.14 20.41
CA ASN A 112 -5.62 61.09 21.22
C ASN A 112 -5.69 59.84 22.12
N GLU A 113 -5.08 58.72 21.74
CA GLU A 113 -5.13 57.46 22.50
C GLU A 113 -4.36 57.55 23.82
N ILE A 114 -3.31 58.37 23.89
CA ILE A 114 -2.55 58.60 25.12
C ILE A 114 -3.42 59.34 26.14
N SER A 115 -4.16 60.34 25.69
CA SER A 115 -5.10 61.11 26.52
C SER A 115 -6.29 60.26 26.97
N GLU A 116 -6.88 59.47 26.06
CA GLU A 116 -7.96 58.52 26.38
C GLU A 116 -7.52 57.46 27.39
N THR A 117 -6.31 56.93 27.24
CA THR A 117 -5.74 55.95 28.18
C THR A 117 -5.50 56.57 29.55
N PHE A 118 -4.95 57.78 29.60
CA PHE A 118 -4.77 58.52 30.85
C PHE A 118 -6.12 58.74 31.55
N ASP A 119 -7.13 59.19 30.82
CA ASP A 119 -8.46 59.46 31.36
C ASP A 119 -9.15 58.19 31.86
N PHE A 120 -9.05 57.10 31.11
CA PHE A 120 -9.60 55.82 31.52
C PHE A 120 -8.96 55.29 32.80
N VAL A 121 -7.62 55.34 32.91
CA VAL A 121 -6.90 54.92 34.11
C VAL A 121 -7.22 55.85 35.28
N ASN A 122 -7.23 57.17 35.07
CA ASN A 122 -7.54 58.14 36.13
C ASN A 122 -8.95 57.92 36.70
N GLN A 123 -9.95 57.71 35.83
CA GLN A 123 -11.33 57.50 36.23
C GLN A 123 -11.57 56.18 36.96
N ASN A 124 -10.66 55.21 36.81
CA ASN A 124 -10.77 53.84 37.33
C ASN A 124 -9.51 53.38 38.09
N LEU A 125 -8.75 54.33 38.63
CA LEU A 125 -7.40 54.16 39.17
C LEU A 125 -7.22 52.97 40.12
N PRO A 126 -8.14 52.69 41.08
CA PRO A 126 -7.99 51.57 42.01
C PRO A 126 -7.78 50.22 41.32
N LEU A 127 -8.36 50.02 40.14
CA LEU A 127 -8.30 48.75 39.43
C LEU A 127 -6.90 48.45 38.87
N PHE A 128 -6.07 49.47 38.66
CA PHE A 128 -4.74 49.35 38.08
C PHE A 128 -3.62 49.34 39.12
N LEU A 129 -3.92 49.57 40.40
CA LEU A 129 -2.92 49.59 41.47
C LEU A 129 -2.69 48.21 42.08
N ASN A 130 -1.47 47.97 42.58
CA ASN A 130 -1.08 46.81 43.38
C ASN A 130 -0.61 47.23 44.78
N GLU A 131 -0.31 46.25 45.65
CA GLU A 131 0.07 46.52 47.05
C GLU A 131 1.33 47.40 47.19
N ASN A 132 2.32 47.23 46.29
CA ASN A 132 3.53 48.06 46.30
C ASN A 132 3.25 49.50 45.87
N ASP A 133 2.26 49.73 45.00
CA ASP A 133 1.91 51.07 44.54
C ASP A 133 1.34 51.93 45.69
N TYR A 134 0.64 51.32 46.66
CA TYR A 134 0.17 52.05 47.86
C TYR A 134 1.33 52.54 48.74
N ILE A 135 2.45 51.80 48.80
CA ILE A 135 3.68 52.24 49.49
C ILE A 135 4.30 53.44 48.76
N GLU A 136 4.30 53.42 47.43
CA GLU A 136 4.81 54.53 46.61
C GLU A 136 3.91 55.77 46.70
N ILE A 137 2.59 55.59 46.73
CA ILE A 137 1.63 56.67 46.99
C ILE A 137 1.89 57.26 48.37
N GLU A 138 2.03 56.46 49.43
CA GLU A 138 2.32 56.95 50.78
C GLU A 138 3.62 57.78 50.84
N ARG A 139 4.65 57.39 50.05
CA ARG A 139 5.88 58.18 49.90
C ARG A 139 5.61 59.53 49.21
N LYS A 140 4.77 59.55 48.17
CA LYS A 140 4.38 60.79 47.46
C LYS A 140 3.54 61.74 48.32
N LEU A 141 2.88 61.24 49.36
CA LEU A 141 2.07 62.05 50.30
C LEU A 141 2.89 62.73 51.41
N GLN A 142 4.20 62.45 51.51
CA GLN A 142 5.07 63.15 52.46
C GLN A 142 5.21 64.63 52.08
N LYS A 143 5.27 65.53 53.08
CA LYS A 143 5.25 67.00 52.86
C LYS A 143 6.31 67.48 51.87
N ASP A 144 7.56 67.01 52.03
CA ASP A 144 8.67 67.40 51.15
C ASP A 144 8.50 66.86 49.72
N SER A 145 7.85 65.70 49.57
CA SER A 145 7.54 65.11 48.26
C SER A 145 6.43 65.87 47.54
N ILE A 146 5.38 66.28 48.26
CA ILE A 146 4.31 67.15 47.71
C ILE A 146 4.90 68.49 47.27
N ALA A 147 5.71 69.13 48.12
CA ALA A 147 6.37 70.40 47.77
C ALA A 147 7.21 70.28 46.50
N LYS A 148 8.05 69.24 46.40
CA LYS A 148 8.88 69.01 45.21
C LYS A 148 8.07 68.69 43.96
N GLN A 149 6.98 67.94 44.10
CA GLN A 149 6.11 67.61 42.98
C GLN A 149 5.35 68.85 42.47
N VAL A 150 4.89 69.74 43.36
CA VAL A 150 4.26 71.00 42.97
C VAL A 150 5.25 71.91 42.23
N GLU A 151 6.51 71.99 42.69
CA GLU A 151 7.58 72.68 41.96
C GLU A 151 7.79 72.09 40.56
N ASN A 152 7.87 70.77 40.44
CA ASN A 152 8.00 70.10 39.13
C ASN A 152 6.80 70.39 38.22
N ASN A 153 5.58 70.37 38.76
CA ASN A 153 4.37 70.70 38.00
C ASN A 153 4.42 72.14 37.49
N TYR A 154 4.88 73.09 38.31
CA TYR A 154 5.08 74.48 37.88
C TYR A 154 6.08 74.56 36.71
N VAL A 155 7.24 73.91 36.84
CA VAL A 155 8.27 73.86 35.78
C VAL A 155 7.70 73.27 34.48
N SER A 156 6.92 72.19 34.55
CA SER A 156 6.26 71.61 33.37
C SER A 156 5.24 72.58 32.74
N LEU A 157 4.45 73.28 33.56
CA LEU A 157 3.42 74.23 33.11
C LEU A 157 3.97 75.51 32.47
N VAL A 158 5.20 75.92 32.80
CA VAL A 158 5.86 77.07 32.16
C VAL A 158 6.72 76.68 30.95
N SER A 159 6.88 75.37 30.69
CA SER A 159 7.62 74.84 29.54
C SER A 159 6.72 74.65 28.30
N PRO A 160 7.30 74.41 27.10
CA PRO A 160 6.54 74.03 25.90
C PRO A 160 5.68 72.77 26.06
N THR A 161 5.97 71.92 27.05
CA THR A 161 5.18 70.70 27.34
C THR A 161 3.81 71.00 27.98
N SER A 162 3.56 72.24 28.40
CA SER A 162 2.33 72.69 29.04
C SER A 162 1.06 72.46 28.21
N LEU A 163 1.19 72.45 26.87
CA LEU A 163 0.11 72.16 25.93
C LEU A 163 -0.54 70.79 26.16
N VAL A 164 0.20 69.83 26.73
CA VAL A 164 -0.26 68.46 27.00
C VAL A 164 -0.32 68.19 28.50
N THR A 165 0.70 68.62 29.25
CA THR A 165 0.82 68.28 30.68
C THR A 165 -0.18 69.01 31.58
N LYS A 166 -0.73 70.15 31.14
CA LYS A 166 -1.70 70.94 31.91
C LYS A 166 -2.93 70.13 32.32
N ASP A 167 -3.51 69.38 31.39
CA ASP A 167 -4.72 68.61 31.65
C ASP A 167 -4.43 67.40 32.56
N PHE A 168 -3.27 66.78 32.42
CA PHE A 168 -2.83 65.69 33.31
C PHE A 168 -2.57 66.18 34.74
N ILE A 169 -1.86 67.30 34.91
CA ILE A 169 -1.56 67.89 36.21
C ILE A 169 -2.84 68.34 36.93
N LYS A 170 -3.82 68.89 36.20
CA LYS A 170 -5.12 69.29 36.78
C LYS A 170 -5.93 68.10 37.30
N LYS A 171 -5.91 66.98 36.57
CA LYS A 171 -6.62 65.73 36.94
C LYS A 171 -5.90 64.96 38.06
N ASP A 172 -4.57 65.03 38.08
CA ASP A 172 -3.71 64.32 39.04
C ASP A 172 -2.36 65.04 39.26
N PRO A 173 -2.29 65.99 40.20
CA PRO A 173 -1.09 66.77 40.49
C PRO A 173 0.03 65.95 41.16
N LEU A 174 -0.27 64.74 41.66
CA LEU A 174 0.73 63.87 42.31
C LEU A 174 1.31 62.82 41.34
N GLY A 175 0.73 62.70 40.14
CA GLY A 175 1.13 61.75 39.11
C GLY A 175 0.91 60.29 39.51
N ILE A 176 -0.11 59.99 40.31
CA ILE A 176 -0.46 58.62 40.75
C ILE A 176 -0.96 57.78 39.56
N THR A 177 -1.68 58.39 38.63
CA THR A 177 -2.26 57.80 37.43
C THR A 177 -1.19 57.12 36.57
N PHE A 178 0.02 57.68 36.52
CA PHE A 178 1.16 57.09 35.80
C PHE A 178 1.63 55.76 36.40
N LEU A 179 1.39 55.50 37.70
CA LEU A 179 1.64 54.18 38.30
C LEU A 179 0.72 53.11 37.70
N GLY A 180 -0.54 53.47 37.43
CA GLY A 180 -1.52 52.62 36.75
C GLY A 180 -1.22 52.43 35.27
N ILE A 181 -0.90 53.52 34.55
CA ILE A 181 -0.52 53.47 33.12
C ILE A 181 0.71 52.58 32.91
N LYS A 182 1.68 52.61 33.84
CA LYS A 182 2.86 51.73 33.80
C LYS A 182 2.49 50.24 33.82
N LYS A 183 1.33 49.85 34.36
CA LYS A 183 0.84 48.46 34.31
C LYS A 183 0.23 48.09 32.96
N LEU A 184 -0.29 49.06 32.22
CA LEU A 184 -0.80 48.84 30.86
C LEU A 184 0.35 48.54 29.87
N ASN A 185 1.55 49.08 30.14
CA ASN A 185 2.78 48.69 29.43
C ASN A 185 3.17 47.21 29.62
N ALA A 186 2.52 46.46 30.51
CA ALA A 186 2.76 45.03 30.68
C ALA A 186 2.23 44.17 29.52
N LEU A 187 1.38 44.72 28.64
CA LEU A 187 0.94 44.03 27.41
C LEU A 187 1.96 44.15 26.26
N ASN A 188 2.90 45.09 26.33
CA ASN A 188 3.91 45.27 25.28
C ASN A 188 4.91 44.10 25.29
N ILE A 189 5.11 43.50 24.12
CA ILE A 189 5.75 42.19 23.95
C ILE A 189 7.29 42.23 24.08
N SER A 190 7.93 43.41 24.04
CA SER A 190 9.36 43.49 24.34
C SER A 190 9.84 44.90 24.71
N LYS A 191 11.02 44.95 25.35
CA LYS A 191 11.78 46.20 25.59
C LYS A 191 12.52 46.70 24.32
N ASP A 192 12.24 46.09 23.17
CA ASP A 192 13.05 46.20 21.94
C ASP A 192 12.44 47.13 20.90
N PHE A 193 11.28 47.71 21.18
CA PHE A 193 10.60 48.69 20.33
C PHE A 193 10.48 50.04 21.05
N LYS A 194 10.54 51.13 20.28
CA LYS A 194 10.29 52.50 20.69
C LYS A 194 9.23 53.12 19.78
N LEU A 195 8.59 54.18 20.25
CA LEU A 195 7.73 55.01 19.40
C LEU A 195 8.57 56.15 18.80
N GLU A 196 8.49 56.32 17.49
CA GLU A 196 9.15 57.40 16.73
C GLU A 196 8.17 57.90 15.67
N ASP A 197 7.89 59.20 15.65
CA ASP A 197 6.84 59.83 14.82
C ASP A 197 5.48 59.11 14.89
N ASN A 198 5.06 58.72 16.10
CA ASN A 198 3.85 57.95 16.35
C ASN A 198 3.85 56.53 15.77
N TYR A 199 4.97 56.04 15.23
CA TYR A 199 5.10 54.68 14.70
C TYR A 199 5.90 53.74 15.60
N ILE A 200 5.60 52.44 15.53
CA ILE A 200 6.38 51.40 16.21
C ILE A 200 7.67 51.15 15.41
N VAL A 201 8.81 51.50 16.01
CA VAL A 201 10.15 51.37 15.41
C VAL A 201 11.03 50.51 16.32
N THR A 202 11.93 49.72 15.74
CA THR A 202 12.95 49.00 16.50
C THR A 202 13.82 49.96 17.32
N LYS A 203 14.37 49.49 18.43
CA LYS A 203 15.18 50.32 19.34
C LYS A 203 16.38 50.98 18.65
N ASP A 204 16.93 50.33 17.62
CA ASP A 204 18.01 50.86 16.78
C ASP A 204 17.56 51.87 15.71
N GLY A 205 16.27 52.15 15.59
CA GLY A 205 15.71 53.11 14.62
C GLY A 205 15.69 52.62 13.17
N LYS A 206 16.11 51.38 12.89
CA LYS A 206 16.32 50.92 11.52
C LYS A 206 15.09 50.35 10.84
N ASN A 207 14.09 49.89 11.59
CA ASN A 207 12.94 49.18 11.05
C ASN A 207 11.64 49.67 11.69
N LEU A 208 10.67 50.01 10.85
CA LEU A 208 9.31 50.35 11.24
C LEU A 208 8.39 49.18 10.92
N LEU A 209 7.52 48.82 11.87
CA LEU A 209 6.59 47.69 11.74
C LEU A 209 5.14 48.18 11.68
N LEU A 210 4.39 47.71 10.66
CA LEU A 210 2.94 47.83 10.61
C LEU A 210 2.34 46.41 10.60
N PHE A 211 1.15 46.26 11.17
CA PHE A 211 0.42 45.00 11.20
C PHE A 211 -0.93 45.18 10.54
N ILE A 212 -1.17 44.49 9.44
CA ILE A 212 -2.46 44.48 8.76
C ILE A 212 -3.23 43.27 9.25
N ASP A 213 -4.44 43.53 9.76
CA ASP A 213 -5.42 42.50 10.11
C ASP A 213 -6.40 42.33 8.95
N PRO A 214 -6.31 41.25 8.16
CA PRO A 214 -7.21 41.02 7.04
C PRO A 214 -8.60 40.59 7.51
N LYS A 215 -9.66 41.01 6.80
CA LYS A 215 -11.04 40.56 7.05
C LYS A 215 -11.25 39.07 6.77
N ASN A 216 -10.48 38.52 5.85
CA ASN A 216 -10.58 37.13 5.43
C ASN A 216 -9.45 36.33 6.08
N LYS A 217 -9.79 35.15 6.61
CA LYS A 217 -8.82 34.23 7.24
C LYS A 217 -7.83 33.70 6.21
N SER A 218 -6.66 33.23 6.67
CA SER A 218 -5.57 32.77 5.79
C SER A 218 -5.98 31.64 4.82
N ASN A 219 -6.95 30.82 5.20
CA ASN A 219 -7.43 29.69 4.40
C ASN A 219 -8.40 30.07 3.26
N ASP A 220 -8.90 31.30 3.23
CA ASP A 220 -9.73 31.82 2.14
C ASP A 220 -8.84 32.39 1.02
N THR A 221 -8.07 31.50 0.38
CA THR A 221 -7.10 31.85 -0.67
C THR A 221 -7.75 32.59 -1.83
N LYS A 222 -8.96 32.17 -2.20
CA LYS A 222 -9.72 32.75 -3.32
C LYS A 222 -10.01 34.24 -3.11
N ASN A 223 -10.50 34.63 -1.92
CA ASN A 223 -10.80 36.03 -1.65
C ASN A 223 -9.54 36.84 -1.31
N ASN A 224 -8.52 36.20 -0.72
CA ASN A 224 -7.23 36.84 -0.41
C ASN A 224 -6.35 37.08 -1.64
N GLU A 225 -6.53 36.32 -2.73
CA GLU A 225 -5.71 36.45 -3.94
C GLU A 225 -5.73 37.89 -4.51
N ALA A 226 -6.93 38.47 -4.66
CA ALA A 226 -7.08 39.83 -5.16
C ALA A 226 -6.40 40.86 -4.24
N PHE A 227 -6.52 40.68 -2.92
CA PHE A 227 -5.90 41.55 -1.92
C PHE A 227 -4.37 41.49 -1.96
N VAL A 228 -3.80 40.29 -1.97
CA VAL A 228 -2.34 40.07 -1.98
C VAL A 228 -1.72 40.57 -3.28
N ASN A 229 -2.39 40.41 -4.43
CA ASN A 229 -1.92 40.94 -5.71
C ASN A 229 -1.83 42.48 -5.69
N GLN A 230 -2.85 43.15 -5.17
CA GLN A 230 -2.86 44.62 -5.04
C GLN A 230 -1.82 45.11 -4.02
N LEU A 231 -1.62 44.37 -2.92
CA LEU A 231 -0.58 44.67 -1.94
C LEU A 231 0.83 44.55 -2.53
N ASN A 232 1.06 43.55 -3.39
CA ASN A 232 2.33 43.37 -4.12
C ASN A 232 2.60 44.54 -5.08
N GLU A 233 1.58 45.02 -5.80
CA GLU A 233 1.70 46.19 -6.68
C GLU A 233 2.08 47.44 -5.88
N ILE A 234 1.42 47.70 -4.75
CA ILE A 234 1.73 48.81 -3.83
C ILE A 234 3.17 48.71 -3.32
N LYS A 235 3.59 47.55 -2.81
CA LYS A 235 4.97 47.28 -2.38
C LYS A 235 5.97 47.62 -3.49
N ASN A 236 5.74 47.10 -4.69
CA ASN A 236 6.65 47.29 -5.82
C ASN A 236 6.74 48.77 -6.27
N ASN A 237 5.61 49.48 -6.26
CA ASN A 237 5.56 50.90 -6.61
C ASN A 237 6.29 51.77 -5.57
N LEU A 238 6.10 51.49 -4.27
CA LEU A 238 6.77 52.23 -3.20
C LEU A 238 8.27 51.92 -3.14
N ASN A 239 8.67 50.67 -3.33
CA ASN A 239 10.09 50.30 -3.42
C ASN A 239 10.81 50.96 -4.62
N LYS A 240 10.08 51.21 -5.71
CA LYS A 240 10.61 52.01 -6.84
C LYS A 240 10.69 53.50 -6.48
N LYS A 241 9.66 54.06 -5.83
CA LYS A 241 9.59 55.48 -5.44
C LYS A 241 10.67 55.86 -4.42
N PHE A 242 10.90 55.02 -3.42
CA PHE A 242 11.85 55.26 -2.32
C PHE A 242 13.18 54.51 -2.49
N LYS A 243 13.54 54.16 -3.73
CA LYS A 243 14.74 53.37 -4.03
C LYS A 243 16.00 54.02 -3.43
N GLY A 244 16.75 53.25 -2.63
CA GLY A 244 17.97 53.72 -1.95
C GLY A 244 17.73 54.47 -0.63
N LYS A 245 16.46 54.76 -0.27
CA LYS A 245 16.07 55.35 1.01
C LYS A 245 15.44 54.31 1.93
N THR A 246 14.44 53.59 1.44
CA THR A 246 13.74 52.53 2.20
C THR A 246 13.47 51.30 1.36
N GLU A 247 13.23 50.19 2.06
CA GLU A 247 12.75 48.95 1.46
C GLU A 247 11.55 48.44 2.26
N ILE A 248 10.40 48.34 1.59
CA ILE A 248 9.18 47.74 2.10
C ILE A 248 9.18 46.25 1.76
N SER A 249 8.96 45.45 2.78
CA SER A 249 8.73 44.00 2.68
C SER A 249 7.55 43.61 3.56
N TYR A 250 6.95 42.45 3.31
CA TYR A 250 5.90 41.96 4.19
C TYR A 250 5.90 40.43 4.26
N PHE A 251 5.39 39.91 5.37
CA PHE A 251 5.30 38.49 5.65
C PHE A 251 4.03 38.19 6.45
N GLY A 252 3.36 37.07 6.14
CA GLY A 252 2.15 36.66 6.85
C GLY A 252 1.51 35.42 6.24
N SER A 253 0.74 34.69 7.04
CA SER A 253 0.10 33.44 6.63
C SER A 253 -0.84 33.57 5.42
N PRO A 254 -1.67 34.62 5.28
CA PRO A 254 -2.53 34.77 4.09
C PRO A 254 -1.73 34.90 2.79
N VAL A 255 -0.59 35.59 2.85
CA VAL A 255 0.30 35.79 1.69
C VAL A 255 0.94 34.47 1.28
N ILE A 256 1.42 33.69 2.25
CA ILE A 256 2.00 32.37 2.00
C ILE A 256 0.95 31.41 1.43
N ALA A 257 -0.27 31.40 1.97
CA ALA A 257 -1.35 30.56 1.49
C ALA A 257 -1.74 30.88 0.03
N VAL A 258 -1.87 32.16 -0.33
CA VAL A 258 -2.11 32.60 -1.72
C VAL A 258 -0.95 32.19 -2.64
N ALA A 259 0.31 32.39 -2.21
CA ALA A 259 1.47 32.00 -3.00
C ALA A 259 1.52 30.49 -3.27
N ASN A 260 1.19 29.66 -2.27
CA ASN A 260 1.05 28.22 -2.44
C ASN A 260 -0.04 27.86 -3.45
N ALA A 261 -1.26 28.40 -3.27
CA ALA A 261 -2.40 28.12 -4.14
C ALA A 261 -2.12 28.50 -5.61
N GLN A 262 -1.57 29.70 -5.84
CA GLN A 262 -1.19 30.17 -7.17
C GLN A 262 -0.11 29.28 -7.80
N GLN A 263 0.91 28.90 -7.02
CA GLN A 263 1.99 28.05 -7.52
C GLN A 263 1.49 26.64 -7.87
N ILE A 264 0.65 26.03 -7.02
CA ILE A 264 0.02 24.74 -7.29
C ILE A 264 -0.79 24.81 -8.59
N LYS A 265 -1.66 25.82 -8.74
CA LYS A 265 -2.49 25.99 -9.95
C LYS A 265 -1.64 26.13 -11.21
N LYS A 266 -0.59 26.94 -11.15
CA LYS A 266 0.34 27.16 -12.26
C LYS A 266 1.13 25.89 -12.60
N ASP A 267 1.62 25.18 -11.59
CA ASP A 267 2.36 23.93 -11.79
C ASP A 267 1.46 22.86 -12.40
N ILE A 268 0.24 22.66 -11.89
CA ILE A 268 -0.72 21.70 -12.48
C ILE A 268 -1.00 22.04 -13.94
N GLN A 269 -1.31 23.30 -14.26
CA GLN A 269 -1.59 23.71 -15.65
C GLN A 269 -0.40 23.42 -16.57
N ASN A 270 0.81 23.81 -16.17
CA ASN A 270 2.01 23.60 -16.97
C ASN A 270 2.32 22.11 -17.14
N THR A 271 2.29 21.35 -16.03
CA THR A 271 2.64 19.93 -16.01
C THR A 271 1.63 19.08 -16.77
N VAL A 272 0.33 19.41 -16.71
CA VAL A 272 -0.72 18.79 -17.56
C VAL A 272 -0.47 19.08 -19.03
N ILE A 273 -0.20 20.33 -19.42
CA ILE A 273 0.05 20.69 -20.82
C ILE A 273 1.28 19.96 -21.36
N ILE A 274 2.37 19.92 -20.58
CA ILE A 274 3.60 19.19 -20.94
C ILE A 274 3.30 17.70 -21.06
N SER A 275 2.68 17.09 -20.05
CA SER A 275 2.31 15.67 -20.04
C SER A 275 1.46 15.31 -21.26
N MET A 276 0.37 16.05 -21.51
CA MET A 276 -0.54 15.81 -22.62
C MET A 276 0.16 15.92 -23.98
N THR A 277 1.03 16.91 -24.15
CA THR A 277 1.77 17.12 -25.39
C THR A 277 2.72 15.96 -25.66
N VAL A 278 3.50 15.57 -24.65
CA VAL A 278 4.48 14.48 -24.78
C VAL A 278 3.78 13.13 -24.97
N LEU A 279 2.67 12.91 -24.24
CA LEU A 279 1.83 11.71 -24.39
C LEU A 279 1.22 11.62 -25.79
N LEU A 280 0.68 12.73 -26.31
CA LEU A 280 0.14 12.77 -27.67
C LEU A 280 1.22 12.41 -28.70
N LEU A 281 2.41 12.99 -28.59
CA LEU A 281 3.53 12.69 -29.50
C LEU A 281 3.95 11.21 -29.43
N LEU A 282 4.04 10.63 -28.23
CA LEU A 282 4.37 9.22 -28.04
C LEU A 282 3.32 8.31 -28.71
N LEU A 283 2.04 8.58 -28.52
CA LEU A 283 0.95 7.78 -29.09
C LEU A 283 0.87 7.94 -30.61
N ILE A 284 1.10 9.14 -31.15
CA ILE A 284 1.21 9.38 -32.60
C ILE A 284 2.37 8.55 -33.17
N TYR A 285 3.53 8.56 -32.51
CA TYR A 285 4.69 7.78 -32.93
C TYR A 285 4.41 6.26 -32.92
N TYR A 286 3.77 5.74 -31.88
CA TYR A 286 3.50 4.31 -31.74
C TYR A 286 2.42 3.80 -32.72
N PHE A 287 1.29 4.50 -32.82
CA PHE A 287 0.16 4.10 -33.67
C PHE A 287 0.27 4.59 -35.12
N ARG A 288 1.20 5.51 -35.41
CA ARG A 288 1.41 6.13 -36.73
C ARG A 288 0.13 6.75 -37.31
N ASN A 289 -0.74 7.27 -36.43
CA ASN A 289 -2.03 7.87 -36.77
C ASN A 289 -2.37 8.96 -35.76
N VAL A 290 -2.67 10.17 -36.25
CA VAL A 290 -3.02 11.34 -35.42
C VAL A 290 -4.38 11.18 -34.73
N PHE A 291 -5.29 10.38 -35.29
CA PHE A 291 -6.63 10.17 -34.71
C PHE A 291 -6.68 9.09 -33.63
N THR A 292 -5.75 8.13 -33.62
CA THR A 292 -5.75 7.06 -32.62
C THR A 292 -5.57 7.57 -31.18
N PRO A 293 -4.66 8.52 -30.89
CA PRO A 293 -4.59 9.14 -29.56
C PRO A 293 -5.93 9.72 -29.10
N ILE A 294 -6.71 10.38 -29.97
CA ILE A 294 -8.01 10.96 -29.60
C ILE A 294 -8.97 9.87 -29.10
N ILE A 295 -8.95 8.68 -29.74
CA ILE A 295 -9.73 7.52 -29.29
C ILE A 295 -9.29 7.05 -27.89
N VAL A 296 -7.99 7.12 -27.58
CA VAL A 296 -7.45 6.73 -26.27
C VAL A 296 -7.89 7.69 -25.16
N PHE A 297 -7.91 8.99 -25.44
CA PHE A 297 -8.32 10.01 -24.45
C PHE A 297 -9.82 10.02 -24.17
N LEU A 298 -10.65 9.63 -25.15
CA LEU A 298 -12.10 9.77 -25.07
C LEU A 298 -12.74 9.05 -23.87
N PRO A 299 -12.41 7.77 -23.56
CA PRO A 299 -12.90 7.09 -22.36
C PRO A 299 -12.52 7.81 -21.07
N THR A 300 -11.30 8.31 -20.97
CA THR A 300 -10.79 9.01 -19.79
C THR A 300 -11.56 10.32 -19.55
N VAL A 301 -11.70 11.16 -20.59
CA VAL A 301 -12.44 12.42 -20.49
C VAL A 301 -13.90 12.17 -20.11
N PHE A 302 -14.54 11.19 -20.76
CA PHE A 302 -15.92 10.82 -20.46
C PHE A 302 -16.07 10.32 -19.01
N SER A 303 -15.10 9.56 -18.50
CA SER A 303 -15.10 9.03 -17.13
C SER A 303 -14.89 10.09 -16.08
N VAL A 304 -14.03 11.09 -16.33
CA VAL A 304 -13.86 12.24 -15.43
C VAL A 304 -15.16 13.04 -15.32
N LEU A 305 -15.82 13.31 -16.45
CA LEU A 305 -17.11 14.01 -16.46
C LEU A 305 -18.19 13.24 -15.70
N LEU A 306 -18.24 11.92 -15.88
CA LEU A 306 -19.19 11.05 -15.19
C LEU A 306 -18.86 10.93 -13.69
N ALA A 307 -17.58 10.92 -13.31
CA ALA A 307 -17.16 10.92 -11.90
C ALA A 307 -17.55 12.24 -11.22
N LEU A 308 -17.36 13.39 -11.88
CA LEU A 308 -17.82 14.68 -11.38
C LEU A 308 -19.35 14.71 -11.21
N LEU A 309 -20.10 14.17 -12.17
CA LEU A 309 -21.56 14.01 -12.04
C LEU A 309 -21.92 13.22 -10.78
N ILE A 310 -21.27 12.08 -10.54
CA ILE A 310 -21.54 11.25 -9.36
C ILE A 310 -21.18 11.99 -8.07
N LEU A 311 -20.02 12.66 -8.03
CA LEU A 311 -19.58 13.40 -6.86
C LEU A 311 -20.51 14.55 -6.51
N TYR A 312 -21.08 15.24 -7.49
CA TYR A 312 -22.10 16.28 -7.26
C TYR A 312 -23.28 15.77 -6.43
N PHE A 313 -23.68 14.51 -6.58
CA PHE A 313 -24.77 13.91 -5.80
C PHE A 313 -24.33 13.31 -4.46
N ILE A 314 -23.03 13.11 -4.24
CA ILE A 314 -22.48 12.55 -2.99
C ILE A 314 -22.03 13.65 -2.03
N LYS A 315 -21.52 14.78 -2.54
CA LYS A 315 -20.87 15.84 -1.76
C LYS A 315 -21.37 17.22 -2.17
N ASP A 316 -21.66 18.07 -1.17
CA ASP A 316 -22.02 19.48 -1.37
C ASP A 316 -20.84 20.35 -1.83
N LYS A 317 -19.63 20.02 -1.35
CA LYS A 317 -18.37 20.70 -1.66
C LYS A 317 -17.25 19.67 -1.84
N ILE A 318 -16.33 19.97 -2.74
CA ILE A 318 -15.18 19.11 -3.06
C ILE A 318 -13.90 19.92 -2.91
N SER A 319 -12.88 19.35 -2.28
CA SER A 319 -11.56 20.00 -2.23
C SER A 319 -10.98 20.23 -3.64
N ALA A 320 -10.57 21.46 -3.94
CA ALA A 320 -9.91 21.80 -5.21
C ALA A 320 -8.57 21.05 -5.40
N ILE A 321 -7.94 20.67 -4.29
CA ILE A 321 -6.70 19.87 -4.28
C ILE A 321 -6.95 18.49 -4.91
N SER A 322 -8.17 17.93 -4.79
CA SER A 322 -8.49 16.64 -5.41
C SER A 322 -8.42 16.67 -6.95
N LEU A 323 -8.69 17.82 -7.60
CA LEU A 323 -8.56 17.97 -9.05
C LEU A 323 -7.11 17.98 -9.53
N SER A 324 -6.16 18.35 -8.67
CA SER A 324 -4.73 18.32 -9.03
C SER A 324 -4.26 16.92 -9.40
N VAL A 325 -4.80 15.89 -8.74
CA VAL A 325 -4.51 14.49 -9.04
C VAL A 325 -5.20 14.01 -10.31
N GLY A 326 -6.22 14.72 -10.80
CA GLY A 326 -6.82 14.46 -12.11
C GLY A 326 -5.78 14.44 -13.24
N ALA A 327 -4.73 15.25 -13.14
CA ALA A 327 -3.59 15.25 -14.06
C ALA A 327 -2.84 13.90 -14.10
N ILE A 328 -2.55 13.35 -12.92
CA ILE A 328 -1.90 12.04 -12.74
C ILE A 328 -2.83 10.93 -13.18
N LEU A 329 -4.11 11.06 -12.83
CA LEU A 329 -5.13 10.07 -13.09
C LEU A 329 -5.33 9.86 -14.59
N VAL A 330 -5.26 10.93 -15.39
CA VAL A 330 -5.31 10.85 -16.85
C VAL A 330 -4.25 9.90 -17.40
N GLY A 331 -3.01 9.96 -16.88
CA GLY A 331 -1.95 9.04 -17.30
C GLY A 331 -2.32 7.58 -17.05
N ILE A 332 -2.84 7.28 -15.86
CA ILE A 332 -3.20 5.93 -15.41
C ILE A 332 -4.43 5.40 -16.17
N THR A 333 -5.46 6.21 -16.34
CA THR A 333 -6.75 5.76 -16.91
C THR A 333 -6.68 5.54 -18.43
N ILE A 334 -5.76 6.23 -19.11
CA ILE A 334 -5.48 6.04 -20.54
C ILE A 334 -4.95 4.64 -20.81
N ASP A 335 -4.25 4.03 -19.84
CA ASP A 335 -3.60 2.74 -20.02
C ASP A 335 -4.61 1.63 -20.35
N TYR A 336 -5.84 1.68 -19.82
CA TYR A 336 -6.91 0.74 -20.19
C TYR A 336 -7.22 0.77 -21.68
N ALA A 337 -7.32 1.97 -22.27
CA ALA A 337 -7.55 2.11 -23.71
C ALA A 337 -6.33 1.64 -24.53
N LEU A 338 -5.11 1.85 -24.01
CA LEU A 338 -3.88 1.36 -24.64
C LEU A 338 -3.77 -0.17 -24.62
N HIS A 339 -4.18 -0.82 -23.52
CA HIS A 339 -4.30 -2.28 -23.44
C HIS A 339 -5.23 -2.83 -24.50
N ILE A 340 -6.42 -2.24 -24.64
CA ILE A 340 -7.40 -2.66 -25.65
C ILE A 340 -6.83 -2.47 -27.06
N LEU A 341 -6.30 -1.29 -27.38
CA LEU A 341 -5.78 -0.99 -28.72
C LEU A 341 -4.57 -1.83 -29.11
N THR A 342 -3.65 -2.07 -28.18
CA THR A 342 -2.43 -2.83 -28.46
C THR A 342 -2.78 -4.29 -28.77
N HIS A 343 -3.71 -4.88 -28.01
CA HIS A 343 -4.23 -6.22 -28.31
C HIS A 343 -5.02 -6.24 -29.62
N TYR A 344 -5.91 -5.27 -29.84
CA TYR A 344 -6.74 -5.25 -31.06
C TYR A 344 -5.93 -4.96 -32.34
N LYS A 345 -4.78 -4.29 -32.21
CA LYS A 345 -3.81 -4.09 -33.30
C LYS A 345 -3.10 -5.39 -33.69
N HIS A 346 -2.88 -6.31 -32.75
CA HIS A 346 -2.18 -7.58 -33.00
C HIS A 346 -3.15 -8.72 -33.34
N ASN A 347 -4.34 -8.72 -32.71
CA ASN A 347 -5.40 -9.68 -32.91
C ASN A 347 -6.65 -8.97 -33.48
N ASN A 348 -7.01 -9.25 -34.73
CA ASN A 348 -8.13 -8.60 -35.40
C ASN A 348 -9.51 -9.15 -34.99
N ASN A 349 -9.57 -10.17 -34.13
CA ASN A 349 -10.82 -10.79 -33.67
C ASN A 349 -11.36 -10.10 -32.41
N ILE A 350 -12.57 -9.54 -32.51
CA ILE A 350 -13.22 -8.81 -31.42
C ILE A 350 -13.62 -9.72 -30.24
N GLU A 351 -14.03 -10.96 -30.49
CA GLU A 351 -14.46 -11.87 -29.44
C GLU A 351 -13.26 -12.39 -28.64
N GLU A 352 -12.17 -12.70 -29.35
CA GLU A 352 -10.90 -13.09 -28.73
C GLU A 352 -10.31 -11.93 -27.93
N LEU A 353 -10.34 -10.71 -28.47
CA LEU A 353 -10.00 -9.49 -27.73
C LEU A 353 -10.75 -9.44 -26.40
N TYR A 354 -12.10 -9.42 -26.41
CA TYR A 354 -12.85 -9.34 -25.15
C TYR A 354 -12.56 -10.51 -24.20
N LYS A 355 -12.35 -11.73 -24.70
CA LYS A 355 -11.95 -12.87 -23.87
C LYS A 355 -10.60 -12.64 -23.17
N GLU A 356 -9.62 -12.09 -23.89
CA GLU A 356 -8.25 -11.85 -23.38
C GLU A 356 -8.18 -10.68 -22.38
N ILE A 357 -8.81 -9.55 -22.69
CA ILE A 357 -8.55 -8.27 -22.00
C ILE A 357 -9.60 -7.86 -20.98
N THR A 358 -10.84 -8.37 -21.02
CA THR A 358 -11.90 -7.92 -20.11
C THR A 358 -11.56 -8.19 -18.65
N GLN A 359 -11.16 -9.42 -18.32
CA GLN A 359 -10.84 -9.79 -16.94
C GLN A 359 -9.64 -9.01 -16.40
N PRO A 360 -8.47 -8.93 -17.09
CA PRO A 360 -7.33 -8.20 -16.54
C PRO A 360 -7.62 -6.70 -16.42
N ILE A 361 -8.34 -6.06 -17.36
CA ILE A 361 -8.69 -4.63 -17.28
C ILE A 361 -9.60 -4.34 -16.07
N ILE A 362 -10.65 -5.15 -15.86
CA ILE A 362 -11.57 -4.95 -14.73
C ILE A 362 -10.90 -5.26 -13.40
N LEU A 363 -10.02 -6.27 -13.34
CA LEU A 363 -9.27 -6.59 -12.13
C LEU A 363 -8.28 -5.46 -11.78
N SER A 364 -7.51 -5.01 -12.76
CA SER A 364 -6.55 -3.89 -12.66
C SER A 364 -7.24 -2.58 -12.21
N SER A 365 -8.39 -2.25 -12.81
CA SER A 365 -9.13 -1.07 -12.38
C SER A 365 -9.74 -1.22 -10.98
N ALA A 366 -10.18 -2.43 -10.61
CA ALA A 366 -10.68 -2.70 -9.27
C ALA A 366 -9.58 -2.59 -8.20
N THR A 367 -8.39 -3.13 -8.42
CA THR A 367 -7.27 -3.04 -7.46
C THR A 367 -6.81 -1.60 -7.29
N THR A 368 -6.63 -0.86 -8.38
CA THR A 368 -6.28 0.56 -8.36
C THR A 368 -7.36 1.39 -7.65
N ALA A 369 -8.64 1.18 -7.97
CA ALA A 369 -9.74 1.92 -7.33
C ALA A 369 -9.87 1.60 -5.84
N VAL A 370 -9.71 0.34 -5.45
CA VAL A 370 -9.73 -0.07 -4.03
C VAL A 370 -8.55 0.54 -3.26
N SER A 371 -7.38 0.66 -3.88
CA SER A 371 -6.23 1.37 -3.29
C SER A 371 -6.57 2.84 -3.00
N PHE A 372 -7.20 3.55 -3.94
CA PHE A 372 -7.66 4.91 -3.72
C PHE A 372 -8.80 5.02 -2.69
N LEU A 373 -9.74 4.07 -2.67
CA LEU A 373 -10.81 4.05 -1.66
C LEU A 373 -10.28 3.89 -0.24
N CYS A 374 -9.10 3.31 -0.06
CA CYS A 374 -8.48 3.24 1.27
C CYS A 374 -8.22 4.64 1.87
N LEU A 375 -8.04 5.68 1.04
CA LEU A 375 -7.89 7.07 1.52
C LEU A 375 -9.13 7.58 2.25
N VAL A 376 -10.30 6.97 2.03
CA VAL A 376 -11.54 7.32 2.75
C VAL A 376 -11.39 7.08 4.27
N PHE A 377 -10.51 6.17 4.68
CA PHE A 377 -10.24 5.87 6.10
C PHE A 377 -9.26 6.86 6.76
N VAL A 378 -8.64 7.77 6.00
CA VAL A 378 -7.75 8.79 6.55
C VAL A 378 -8.57 9.92 7.15
N ARG A 379 -8.07 10.54 8.23
CA ARG A 379 -8.75 11.62 8.95
C ARG A 379 -8.68 12.99 8.26
N SER A 380 -8.48 13.04 6.95
CA SER A 380 -8.40 14.27 6.14
C SER A 380 -9.51 14.30 5.10
N GLU A 381 -10.30 15.38 5.05
CA GLU A 381 -11.38 15.51 4.06
C GLU A 381 -10.85 15.64 2.63
N ALA A 382 -9.76 16.40 2.43
CA ALA A 382 -9.15 16.56 1.12
C ALA A 382 -8.67 15.21 0.54
N LEU A 383 -8.10 14.34 1.38
CA LEU A 383 -7.65 13.01 0.96
C LEU A 383 -8.81 12.03 0.73
N LYS A 384 -9.92 12.14 1.49
CA LYS A 384 -11.14 11.37 1.23
C LYS A 384 -11.75 11.73 -0.12
N ASP A 385 -11.90 13.02 -0.39
CA ASP A 385 -12.43 13.52 -1.67
C ASP A 385 -11.55 13.06 -2.84
N LEU A 386 -10.23 13.14 -2.65
CA LEU A 386 -9.25 12.61 -3.60
C LEU A 386 -9.44 11.11 -3.87
N GLY A 387 -9.51 10.30 -2.81
CA GLY A 387 -9.68 8.85 -2.95
C GLY A 387 -10.98 8.47 -3.65
N LEU A 388 -12.07 9.15 -3.32
CA LEU A 388 -13.38 8.91 -3.93
C LEU A 388 -13.38 9.30 -5.42
N PHE A 389 -12.87 10.49 -5.76
CA PHE A 389 -12.77 10.95 -7.14
C PHE A 389 -11.92 10.01 -8.00
N ALA A 390 -10.74 9.61 -7.51
CA ALA A 390 -9.84 8.72 -8.23
C ALA A 390 -10.43 7.32 -8.42
N ALA A 391 -11.02 6.73 -7.38
CA ALA A 391 -11.61 5.40 -7.45
C ALA A 391 -12.77 5.29 -8.44
N ILE A 392 -13.70 6.25 -8.38
CA ILE A 392 -14.86 6.29 -9.30
C ILE A 392 -14.36 6.45 -10.74
N THR A 393 -13.43 7.39 -10.96
CA THR A 393 -12.92 7.66 -12.31
C THR A 393 -12.17 6.48 -12.90
N VAL A 394 -11.37 5.75 -12.10
CA VAL A 394 -10.63 4.56 -12.55
C VAL A 394 -11.57 3.43 -12.99
N ILE A 395 -12.58 3.10 -12.17
CA ILE A 395 -13.57 2.06 -12.52
C ILE A 395 -14.32 2.47 -13.80
N LEU A 396 -14.83 3.70 -13.85
CA LEU A 396 -15.55 4.20 -15.01
C LEU A 396 -14.69 4.24 -16.27
N SER A 397 -13.40 4.58 -16.14
CA SER A 397 -12.48 4.58 -17.27
C SER A 397 -12.30 3.18 -17.86
N SER A 398 -12.15 2.16 -17.02
CA SER A 398 -12.03 0.79 -17.52
C SER A 398 -13.29 0.31 -18.26
N ILE A 399 -14.48 0.62 -17.72
CA ILE A 399 -15.77 0.24 -18.31
C ILE A 399 -15.99 0.99 -19.62
N THR A 400 -15.79 2.31 -19.62
CA THR A 400 -15.97 3.15 -20.81
C THR A 400 -14.92 2.82 -21.87
N ALA A 401 -13.69 2.45 -21.51
CA ALA A 401 -12.68 2.02 -22.45
C ALA A 401 -13.11 0.73 -23.17
N LEU A 402 -13.60 -0.27 -22.42
CA LEU A 402 -14.14 -1.52 -22.99
C LEU A 402 -15.34 -1.28 -23.93
N ILE A 403 -16.10 -0.21 -23.73
CA ILE A 403 -17.27 0.13 -24.57
C ILE A 403 -16.88 0.96 -25.79
N ILE A 404 -16.10 2.03 -25.59
CA ILE A 404 -15.84 3.07 -26.60
C ILE A 404 -14.72 2.67 -27.55
N VAL A 405 -13.62 2.11 -27.04
CA VAL A 405 -12.40 1.88 -27.84
C VAL A 405 -12.63 0.88 -28.97
N PRO A 406 -13.23 -0.32 -28.74
CA PRO A 406 -13.44 -1.29 -29.81
C PRO A 406 -14.46 -0.84 -30.87
N GLN A 407 -15.33 0.13 -30.55
CA GLN A 407 -16.31 0.69 -31.49
C GLN A 407 -15.69 1.69 -32.47
N LEU A 408 -14.74 2.50 -31.97
CA LEU A 408 -14.14 3.59 -32.74
C LEU A 408 -12.87 3.17 -33.47
N TYR A 409 -12.12 2.22 -32.91
CA TYR A 409 -10.91 1.72 -33.54
C TYR A 409 -11.22 0.53 -34.46
N LYS A 410 -10.67 0.55 -35.67
CA LYS A 410 -10.68 -0.58 -36.59
C LYS A 410 -9.25 -0.90 -36.98
N PRO A 411 -8.73 -2.10 -36.68
CA PRO A 411 -7.39 -2.48 -37.11
C PRO A 411 -7.35 -2.57 -38.65
N LYS A 412 -6.23 -2.16 -39.24
CA LYS A 412 -5.99 -2.35 -40.68
C LYS A 412 -5.88 -3.85 -40.96
N THR A 413 -6.59 -4.35 -41.97
CA THR A 413 -6.44 -5.72 -42.48
C THR A 413 -4.98 -5.95 -42.91
N LYS A 414 -4.38 -7.08 -42.51
CA LYS A 414 -2.95 -7.38 -42.67
C LYS A 414 -2.53 -7.33 -44.16
N GLU A 415 -1.80 -6.30 -44.56
CA GLU A 415 -0.90 -6.34 -45.72
C GLU A 415 0.56 -6.17 -45.23
N LYS A 416 1.30 -7.29 -45.20
CA LYS A 416 2.72 -7.45 -44.81
C LYS A 416 3.10 -7.05 -43.37
N ALA A 417 4.18 -7.70 -42.90
CA ALA A 417 4.71 -7.59 -41.54
C ALA A 417 4.84 -6.13 -41.10
N THR A 418 4.19 -5.77 -39.99
CA THR A 418 4.32 -4.47 -39.37
C THR A 418 5.80 -4.22 -39.03
N ASN A 419 6.39 -3.15 -39.57
CA ASN A 419 7.73 -2.71 -39.17
C ASN A 419 7.75 -2.52 -37.65
N THR A 420 8.51 -3.36 -36.93
CA THR A 420 8.62 -3.35 -35.47
C THR A 420 9.24 -2.03 -35.00
N ASN A 421 8.51 -1.27 -34.19
CA ASN A 421 9.02 -0.05 -33.56
C ASN A 421 9.99 -0.40 -32.41
N PHE A 422 10.66 0.61 -31.85
CA PHE A 422 11.54 0.44 -30.69
C PHE A 422 10.81 -0.18 -29.48
N ILE A 423 9.57 0.23 -29.23
CA ILE A 423 8.73 -0.30 -28.14
C ILE A 423 8.44 -1.80 -28.35
N ASP A 424 8.14 -2.23 -29.59
CA ASP A 424 7.90 -3.64 -29.90
C ASP A 424 9.17 -4.49 -29.69
N LYS A 425 10.36 -3.92 -29.99
CA LYS A 425 11.66 -4.59 -29.75
C LYS A 425 11.94 -4.78 -28.26
N ILE A 426 11.63 -3.79 -27.43
CA ILE A 426 11.75 -3.89 -25.97
C ILE A 426 10.76 -4.95 -25.45
N GLY A 427 9.49 -4.90 -25.88
CA GLY A 427 8.47 -5.86 -25.44
C GLY A 427 8.77 -7.32 -25.82
N ALA A 428 9.39 -7.54 -26.98
CA ALA A 428 9.79 -8.86 -27.44
C ALA A 428 11.08 -9.41 -26.77
N TYR A 429 11.82 -8.59 -26.02
CA TYR A 429 13.06 -9.03 -25.40
C TYR A 429 12.80 -10.07 -24.29
N PRO A 430 13.51 -11.21 -24.25
CA PRO A 430 13.29 -12.27 -23.26
C PRO A 430 14.05 -11.98 -21.96
N TYR A 431 13.59 -10.97 -21.21
CA TYR A 431 14.18 -10.54 -19.92
C TYR A 431 14.44 -11.69 -18.95
N GLU A 432 13.54 -12.66 -18.89
CA GLU A 432 13.59 -13.80 -17.97
C GLU A 432 14.66 -14.84 -18.32
N LYS A 433 15.29 -14.73 -19.50
CA LYS A 433 16.41 -15.59 -19.91
C LYS A 433 17.76 -14.93 -19.68
N ASN A 434 17.80 -13.62 -19.41
CA ASN A 434 19.03 -12.86 -19.21
C ASN A 434 19.53 -13.05 -17.76
N LYS A 435 20.45 -14.00 -17.56
CA LYS A 435 21.03 -14.31 -16.25
C LYS A 435 21.74 -13.10 -15.60
N PRO A 436 22.60 -12.33 -16.30
CA PRO A 436 23.16 -11.09 -15.73
C PRO A 436 22.11 -10.14 -15.17
N LEU A 437 21.00 -9.93 -15.90
CA LEU A 437 19.93 -9.04 -15.45
C LEU A 437 19.24 -9.56 -14.19
N ILE A 438 18.93 -10.86 -14.13
CA ILE A 438 18.31 -11.49 -12.95
C ILE A 438 19.24 -11.39 -11.73
N ILE A 439 20.54 -11.66 -11.91
CA ILE A 439 21.54 -11.57 -10.85
C ILE A 439 21.66 -10.11 -10.38
N GLY A 440 21.78 -9.15 -11.29
CA GLY A 440 21.84 -7.73 -10.97
C GLY A 440 20.62 -7.24 -10.20
N CYS A 441 19.41 -7.59 -10.65
CA CYS A 441 18.17 -7.26 -9.93
C CYS A 441 18.14 -7.90 -8.53
N SER A 442 18.57 -9.15 -8.41
CA SER A 442 18.62 -9.85 -7.12
C SER A 442 19.62 -9.20 -6.15
N VAL A 443 20.78 -8.75 -6.64
CA VAL A 443 21.78 -8.02 -5.84
C VAL A 443 21.25 -6.66 -5.40
N ILE A 444 20.60 -5.91 -6.29
CA ILE A 444 19.97 -4.62 -5.94
C ILE A 444 18.92 -4.82 -4.83
N ILE A 445 18.05 -5.83 -4.96
CA ILE A 445 17.07 -6.17 -3.92
C ILE A 445 17.76 -6.48 -2.59
N LEU A 446 18.84 -7.27 -2.60
CA LEU A 446 19.61 -7.57 -1.39
C LEU A 446 20.22 -6.32 -0.75
N ILE A 447 20.73 -5.38 -1.54
CA ILE A 447 21.27 -4.10 -1.06
C ILE A 447 20.14 -3.24 -0.46
N CYS A 448 19.02 -3.10 -1.18
CA CYS A 448 17.85 -2.35 -0.72
C CYS A 448 17.20 -2.95 0.54
N LEU A 449 17.33 -4.25 0.77
CA LEU A 449 16.88 -4.91 2.01
C LEU A 449 17.63 -4.40 3.27
N PHE A 450 18.83 -3.84 3.13
CA PHE A 450 19.50 -3.17 4.24
C PHE A 450 19.03 -1.72 4.41
N GLY A 451 18.75 -1.02 3.30
CA GLY A 451 18.34 0.39 3.30
C GLY A 451 16.88 0.64 3.70
N PHE A 452 15.95 -0.25 3.34
CA PHE A 452 14.51 0.04 3.47
C PHE A 452 14.03 0.34 4.89
N ARG A 453 14.69 -0.23 5.92
CA ARG A 453 14.36 0.03 7.33
C ARG A 453 14.84 1.39 7.84
N HIS A 454 15.73 2.05 7.10
CA HIS A 454 16.39 3.30 7.49
C HIS A 454 15.85 4.52 6.75
N VAL A 455 14.84 4.36 5.87
CA VAL A 455 14.23 5.50 5.19
C VAL A 455 13.56 6.43 6.22
N GLY A 456 13.96 7.71 6.20
CA GLY A 456 13.43 8.74 7.11
C GLY A 456 12.03 9.21 6.69
N PHE A 457 11.32 9.83 7.63
CA PHE A 457 10.10 10.57 7.34
C PHE A 457 10.35 12.04 7.69
N ASN A 458 10.09 12.97 6.77
CA ASN A 458 10.22 14.40 7.01
C ASN A 458 9.12 14.83 8.00
N GLU A 459 9.53 15.31 9.17
CA GLU A 459 8.66 15.73 10.27
C GLU A 459 8.46 17.26 10.34
N ASP A 460 8.70 17.99 9.24
CA ASP A 460 8.40 19.41 9.11
C ASP A 460 7.40 19.68 7.97
N ILE A 461 6.21 20.18 8.34
CA ILE A 461 5.19 20.60 7.35
C ILE A 461 5.67 21.86 6.60
N GLY A 462 6.49 22.70 7.23
CA GLY A 462 7.02 23.94 6.67
C GLY A 462 7.79 23.71 5.37
N ASP A 463 8.58 22.64 5.30
CA ASP A 463 9.36 22.24 4.11
C ASP A 463 8.50 21.92 2.89
N LEU A 464 7.22 21.59 3.11
CA LEU A 464 6.28 21.28 2.03
C LEU A 464 5.64 22.54 1.42
N ASN A 465 5.74 23.68 2.10
CA ASN A 465 5.19 24.95 1.60
C ASN A 465 6.10 25.55 0.53
N TYR A 466 5.48 26.00 -0.55
CA TYR A 466 6.11 26.93 -1.46
C TYR A 466 6.13 28.34 -0.86
N ILE A 467 7.34 28.80 -0.52
CA ILE A 467 7.57 30.18 -0.08
C ILE A 467 8.44 30.88 -1.15
N PRO A 468 7.89 31.89 -1.86
CA PRO A 468 8.64 32.74 -2.77
C PRO A 468 9.90 33.33 -2.11
N GLU A 469 10.95 33.56 -2.90
CA GLU A 469 12.24 34.03 -2.39
C GLU A 469 12.13 35.38 -1.65
N ASP A 470 11.26 36.29 -2.12
CA ASP A 470 11.03 37.58 -1.47
C ASP A 470 10.36 37.42 -0.10
N LEU A 471 9.46 36.44 0.06
CA LEU A 471 8.84 36.11 1.35
C LEU A 471 9.81 35.39 2.28
N LYS A 472 10.71 34.53 1.79
CA LYS A 472 11.77 33.92 2.62
C LYS A 472 12.73 34.97 3.17
N ILE A 473 13.10 35.96 2.35
CA ILE A 473 13.91 37.10 2.80
C ILE A 473 13.15 37.90 3.85
N SER A 474 11.86 38.16 3.63
CA SER A 474 11.00 38.89 4.58
C SER A 474 10.86 38.14 5.91
N GLU A 475 10.75 36.81 5.87
CA GLU A 475 10.75 35.94 7.06
C GLU A 475 12.07 36.04 7.83
N ALA A 476 13.21 35.90 7.13
CA ALA A 476 14.53 36.00 7.75
C ALA A 476 14.79 37.39 8.35
N LYS A 477 14.27 38.45 7.72
CA LYS A 477 14.29 39.81 8.28
C LYS A 477 13.47 39.85 9.57
N LEU A 478 12.23 39.37 9.56
CA LEU A 478 11.37 39.33 10.74
C LEU A 478 12.00 38.54 11.91
N GLN A 479 12.62 37.39 11.62
CA GLN A 479 13.33 36.57 12.60
C GLN A 479 14.50 37.32 13.25
N LYS A 480 15.24 38.14 12.50
CA LYS A 480 16.33 38.97 13.03
C LYS A 480 15.85 40.17 13.84
N LEU A 481 14.71 40.75 13.49
CA LEU A 481 14.16 41.95 14.14
C LEU A 481 13.54 41.67 15.50
N SER A 482 13.37 40.40 15.87
CA SER A 482 12.63 40.07 17.06
C SER A 482 13.13 38.81 17.78
N ASP A 483 13.40 38.98 19.09
CA ASP A 483 13.34 37.88 20.06
C ASP A 483 11.89 37.32 20.19
N ILE A 484 10.92 37.80 19.40
CA ILE A 484 9.53 37.29 19.31
C ILE A 484 9.51 35.84 18.78
N THR A 485 10.62 35.33 18.25
CA THR A 485 10.75 33.93 17.80
C THR A 485 11.30 32.96 18.87
N SER A 486 11.65 33.43 20.07
CA SER A 486 11.89 32.50 21.18
C SER A 486 10.60 31.77 21.51
N LYS A 487 10.53 30.45 21.20
CA LYS A 487 9.87 29.42 22.03
C LYS A 487 8.54 29.81 22.67
N SER A 488 7.65 30.55 22.01
CA SER A 488 6.49 31.16 22.68
C SER A 488 5.34 30.18 22.70
N ILE A 489 4.90 29.83 23.91
CA ILE A 489 3.79 28.93 24.17
C ILE A 489 2.55 29.78 24.39
N TYR A 490 1.49 29.53 23.61
CA TYR A 490 0.20 30.18 23.80
C TYR A 490 -0.59 29.39 24.84
N THR A 491 -0.96 30.00 25.95
CA THR A 491 -1.83 29.36 26.94
C THR A 491 -3.21 30.01 26.88
N ILE A 492 -4.22 29.24 26.48
CA ILE A 492 -5.58 29.71 26.24
C ILE A 492 -6.52 29.21 27.35
N SER A 493 -7.17 30.13 28.04
CA SER A 493 -8.30 29.83 28.92
C SER A 493 -9.60 29.92 28.12
N TYR A 494 -10.56 29.02 28.33
CA TYR A 494 -11.81 29.01 27.58
C TYR A 494 -13.04 28.80 28.47
N GLY A 495 -14.23 29.18 27.99
CA GLY A 495 -15.48 29.02 28.72
C GLY A 495 -16.72 29.30 27.85
N ASN A 496 -17.89 28.91 28.35
CA ASN A 496 -19.18 29.15 27.67
C ASN A 496 -19.78 30.52 28.02
N SER A 497 -19.09 31.28 28.86
CA SER A 497 -19.42 32.67 29.17
C SER A 497 -18.15 33.49 29.35
N GLU A 498 -18.26 34.79 29.07
CA GLU A 498 -17.20 35.77 29.26
C GLU A 498 -16.64 35.70 30.70
N SER A 499 -17.52 35.65 31.70
CA SER A 499 -17.14 35.62 33.11
C SER A 499 -16.38 34.35 33.49
N GLU A 500 -16.74 33.20 32.90
CA GLU A 500 -16.06 31.93 33.14
C GLU A 500 -14.64 31.94 32.55
N ALA A 501 -14.51 32.38 31.28
CA ALA A 501 -13.22 32.44 30.60
C ALA A 501 -12.25 33.44 31.28
N LEU A 502 -12.74 34.62 31.69
CA LEU A 502 -11.95 35.60 32.42
C LEU A 502 -11.55 35.12 33.83
N THR A 503 -12.43 34.38 34.53
CA THR A 503 -12.11 33.83 35.86
C THR A 503 -11.00 32.78 35.77
N ARG A 504 -11.11 31.84 34.82
CA ARG A 504 -10.06 30.86 34.54
C ARG A 504 -8.75 31.54 34.13
N ASN A 505 -8.84 32.59 33.30
CA ASN A 505 -7.67 33.35 32.90
C ASN A 505 -6.97 34.04 34.08
N SER A 506 -7.72 34.63 35.02
CA SER A 506 -7.16 35.24 36.24
C SER A 506 -6.38 34.22 37.08
N GLN A 507 -6.91 33.00 37.24
CA GLN A 507 -6.22 31.91 37.93
C GLN A 507 -4.94 31.49 37.20
N LEU A 508 -5.00 31.41 35.87
CA LEU A 508 -3.84 31.09 35.03
C LEU A 508 -2.77 32.20 35.14
N SER A 509 -3.14 33.48 35.09
CA SER A 509 -2.20 34.60 35.24
C SER A 509 -1.46 34.56 36.59
N GLN A 510 -2.14 34.19 37.67
CA GLN A 510 -1.52 34.04 38.99
C GLN A 510 -0.51 32.89 39.03
N PHE A 511 -0.83 31.78 38.37
CA PHE A 511 0.10 30.66 38.19
C PHE A 511 1.34 31.09 37.38
N LEU A 512 1.14 31.78 36.25
CA LEU A 512 2.24 32.27 35.41
C LEU A 512 3.16 33.25 36.16
N GLU A 513 2.60 34.15 36.97
CA GLU A 513 3.38 35.08 37.79
C GLU A 513 4.22 34.34 38.84
N LYS A 514 3.67 33.29 39.47
CA LYS A 514 4.40 32.44 40.41
C LYS A 514 5.56 31.72 39.72
N GLU A 515 5.30 31.08 38.58
CA GLU A 515 6.30 30.35 37.80
C GLU A 515 7.41 31.28 37.26
N LYS A 516 7.08 32.53 36.97
CA LYS A 516 8.06 33.57 36.61
C LYS A 516 8.97 33.92 37.80
N LYS A 517 8.41 34.12 39.00
CA LYS A 517 9.20 34.38 40.22
C LYS A 517 10.12 33.22 40.59
N GLU A 518 9.71 31.99 40.29
CA GLU A 518 10.51 30.76 40.49
C GLU A 518 11.54 30.51 39.36
N GLY A 519 11.63 31.37 38.35
CA GLY A 519 12.59 31.24 37.23
C GLY A 519 12.30 30.07 36.29
N LYS A 520 11.05 29.59 36.26
CA LYS A 520 10.59 28.55 35.32
C LYS A 520 10.02 29.16 34.04
N VAL A 521 9.37 30.32 34.15
CA VAL A 521 8.94 31.15 33.02
C VAL A 521 9.88 32.36 32.87
N LEU A 522 10.35 32.64 31.67
CA LEU A 522 11.23 33.79 31.38
C LEU A 522 10.42 35.09 31.36
N SER A 523 9.30 35.08 30.65
CA SER A 523 8.35 36.19 30.57
C SER A 523 6.98 35.68 30.16
N TYR A 524 5.93 36.42 30.48
CA TYR A 524 4.58 36.13 30.00
C TYR A 524 3.79 37.42 29.83
N ASN A 525 2.85 37.39 28.88
CA ASN A 525 1.89 38.46 28.60
C ASN A 525 0.49 37.88 28.77
N SER A 526 -0.31 38.50 29.64
CA SER A 526 -1.63 37.99 29.99
C SER A 526 -2.63 39.11 30.22
N LEU A 527 -3.82 38.94 29.65
CA LEU A 527 -4.94 39.86 29.83
C LEU A 527 -5.42 39.91 31.29
N GLY A 528 -5.19 38.85 32.08
CA GLY A 528 -5.65 38.75 33.47
C GLY A 528 -4.96 39.72 34.43
N ASN A 529 -3.88 40.38 34.00
CA ASN A 529 -3.26 41.46 34.77
C ASN A 529 -3.96 42.82 34.58
N ILE A 530 -4.84 42.96 33.59
CA ILE A 530 -5.50 44.22 33.22
C ILE A 530 -7.03 44.09 33.29
N VAL A 531 -7.60 43.07 32.65
CA VAL A 531 -9.03 42.77 32.72
C VAL A 531 -9.27 41.79 33.87
N LEU A 532 -9.52 42.36 35.04
CA LEU A 532 -9.73 41.62 36.28
C LEU A 532 -11.14 41.04 36.38
N SER A 533 -11.29 39.92 37.08
CA SER A 533 -12.61 39.37 37.43
C SER A 533 -13.40 40.35 38.32
N LYS A 534 -14.74 40.31 38.28
CA LYS A 534 -15.57 41.19 39.13
C LYS A 534 -15.19 41.11 40.62
N LYS A 535 -14.86 39.91 41.10
CA LYS A 535 -14.41 39.64 42.47
C LYS A 535 -13.10 40.38 42.79
N ASP A 536 -12.13 40.32 41.88
CA ASP A 536 -10.82 40.97 42.08
C ASP A 536 -10.91 42.50 41.98
N GLN A 537 -11.76 43.01 41.08
CA GLN A 537 -12.03 44.45 40.97
C GLN A 537 -12.62 45.01 42.28
N GLN A 538 -13.58 44.30 42.88
CA GLN A 538 -14.22 44.72 44.12
C GLN A 538 -13.23 44.76 45.29
N LYS A 539 -12.34 43.76 45.39
CA LYS A 539 -11.25 43.76 46.37
C LYS A 539 -10.31 44.96 46.21
N LYS A 540 -9.95 45.35 44.97
CA LYS A 540 -9.12 46.53 44.73
C LYS A 540 -9.82 47.85 45.10
N ILE A 541 -11.12 47.96 44.81
CA ILE A 541 -11.92 49.12 45.21
C ILE A 541 -11.99 49.24 46.74
N GLU A 542 -12.16 48.12 47.46
CA GLU A 542 -12.13 48.08 48.93
C GLU A 542 -10.78 48.51 49.50
N ASN A 543 -9.67 48.03 48.92
CA ASN A 543 -8.32 48.44 49.32
C ASN A 543 -8.10 49.96 49.15
N TRP A 544 -8.58 50.55 48.05
CA TRP A 544 -8.52 52.00 47.85
C TRP A 544 -9.32 52.78 48.89
N LYS A 545 -10.54 52.32 49.22
CA LYS A 545 -11.37 52.93 50.28
C LYS A 545 -10.70 52.83 51.65
N LYS A 546 -10.03 51.71 51.94
CA LYS A 546 -9.30 51.51 53.19
C LYS A 546 -8.05 52.39 53.28
N PHE A 547 -7.36 52.61 52.17
CA PHE A 547 -6.14 53.43 52.12
C PHE A 547 -6.43 54.93 52.33
N TRP A 548 -7.49 55.46 51.70
CA TRP A 548 -7.85 56.88 51.76
C TRP A 548 -8.89 57.19 52.85
N ASP A 549 -8.42 57.52 54.05
CA ASP A 549 -9.25 58.08 55.11
C ASP A 549 -9.47 59.61 54.94
N THR A 550 -10.47 60.14 55.66
CA THR A 550 -10.84 61.56 55.60
C THR A 550 -9.69 62.49 56.01
N HIS A 551 -8.83 62.07 56.94
CA HIS A 551 -7.70 62.87 57.39
C HIS A 551 -6.62 62.97 56.30
N LYS A 552 -6.21 61.83 55.71
CA LYS A 552 -5.23 61.77 54.61
C LYS A 552 -5.67 62.60 53.40
N LYS A 553 -6.95 62.52 53.01
CA LYS A 553 -7.50 63.32 51.91
C LYS A 553 -7.37 64.81 52.18
N ASN A 554 -7.87 65.27 53.33
CA ASN A 554 -7.85 66.68 53.69
C ASN A 554 -6.44 67.23 53.85
N GLN A 555 -5.54 66.46 54.48
CA GLN A 555 -4.13 66.82 54.64
C GLN A 555 -3.43 66.95 53.28
N THR A 556 -3.64 66.00 52.38
CA THR A 556 -3.03 66.00 51.03
C THR A 556 -3.46 67.23 50.23
N ILE A 557 -4.77 67.53 50.21
CA ILE A 557 -5.30 68.70 49.50
C ILE A 557 -4.83 70.01 50.13
N SER A 558 -4.80 70.08 51.47
CA SER A 558 -4.31 71.27 52.17
C SER A 558 -2.83 71.55 51.87
N GLU A 559 -1.97 70.53 51.86
CA GLU A 559 -0.56 70.69 51.51
C GLU A 559 -0.37 71.01 50.02
N LEU A 560 -1.16 70.45 49.10
CA LEU A 560 -1.14 70.83 47.68
C LEU A 560 -1.52 72.31 47.46
N ILE A 561 -2.57 72.80 48.12
CA ILE A 561 -2.99 74.21 48.04
C ILE A 561 -1.91 75.12 48.66
N LYS A 562 -1.39 74.76 49.83
CA LYS A 562 -0.36 75.54 50.54
C LYS A 562 0.90 75.71 49.70
N ASN A 563 1.44 74.61 49.16
CA ASN A 563 2.64 74.65 48.31
C ASN A 563 2.32 75.25 46.92
N GLY A 564 1.13 75.03 46.36
CA GLY A 564 0.71 75.62 45.09
C GLY A 564 0.59 77.14 45.13
N ASN A 565 0.05 77.69 46.22
CA ASN A 565 -0.07 79.13 46.42
C ASN A 565 1.29 79.84 46.37
N GLN A 566 2.39 79.17 46.79
CA GLN A 566 3.75 79.72 46.72
C GLN A 566 4.23 79.96 45.28
N PHE A 567 3.71 79.19 44.32
CA PHE A 567 4.02 79.30 42.89
C PHE A 567 2.90 80.02 42.09
N GLY A 568 1.90 80.61 42.78
CA GLY A 568 0.81 81.37 42.15
C GLY A 568 -0.35 80.54 41.61
N PHE A 569 -0.51 79.28 42.02
CA PHE A 569 -1.70 78.48 41.66
C PHE A 569 -2.94 79.03 42.37
N ASN A 570 -4.09 79.05 41.68
CA ASN A 570 -5.37 79.32 42.33
C ASN A 570 -5.71 78.16 43.29
N SER A 571 -6.28 78.45 44.46
CA SER A 571 -6.71 77.41 45.42
C SER A 571 -7.72 76.42 44.81
N SER A 572 -8.45 76.81 43.75
CA SER A 572 -9.34 75.92 42.99
C SER A 572 -8.62 74.98 42.00
N ALA A 573 -7.32 75.16 41.76
CA ALA A 573 -6.56 74.38 40.78
C ALA A 573 -6.55 72.87 41.07
N PHE A 574 -6.72 72.47 42.34
CA PHE A 574 -6.71 71.08 42.78
C PHE A 574 -8.11 70.49 43.04
N ASN A 575 -9.19 71.25 42.78
CA ASN A 575 -10.57 70.80 43.05
C ASN A 575 -10.91 69.51 42.31
N GLN A 576 -10.50 69.39 41.04
CA GLN A 576 -10.78 68.20 40.23
C GLN A 576 -10.10 66.94 40.80
N PHE A 577 -8.89 67.07 41.35
CA PHE A 577 -8.22 65.97 42.05
C PHE A 577 -8.94 65.62 43.36
N ASN A 578 -9.42 66.63 44.11
CA ASN A 578 -10.22 66.41 45.32
C ASN A 578 -11.55 65.70 45.04
N GLU A 579 -12.23 66.05 43.94
CA GLU A 579 -13.42 65.34 43.46
C GLU A 579 -13.09 63.89 43.10
N ASN A 580 -11.98 63.66 42.38
CA ASN A 580 -11.52 62.32 42.02
C ASN A 580 -11.23 61.44 43.26
N LEU A 581 -10.60 61.98 44.31
CA LEU A 581 -10.36 61.24 45.56
C LEU A 581 -11.64 60.85 46.31
N ASN A 582 -12.73 61.61 46.12
CA ASN A 582 -14.03 61.38 46.74
C ASN A 582 -15.03 60.65 45.84
N LYS A 583 -14.65 60.33 44.61
CA LYS A 583 -15.46 59.56 43.67
C LYS A 583 -15.72 58.14 44.19
N SER A 584 -16.93 57.65 43.97
CA SER A 584 -17.26 56.23 44.17
C SER A 584 -16.92 55.43 42.91
N TYR A 585 -16.07 54.42 43.04
CA TYR A 585 -15.69 53.54 41.94
C TYR A 585 -16.62 52.33 41.84
N SER A 586 -16.95 51.93 40.61
CA SER A 586 -17.72 50.73 40.27
C SER A 586 -16.86 49.73 39.51
N THR A 587 -17.30 48.47 39.46
CA THR A 587 -16.66 47.46 38.60
C THR A 587 -16.89 47.76 37.13
N LEU A 588 -15.88 47.51 36.30
CA LEU A 588 -15.91 47.62 34.85
C LEU A 588 -16.33 46.31 34.19
N THR A 589 -17.02 46.44 33.06
CA THR A 589 -17.29 45.34 32.13
C THR A 589 -16.24 45.31 31.02
N LEU A 590 -16.13 44.20 30.28
CA LEU A 590 -15.22 44.10 29.14
C LEU A 590 -15.43 45.23 28.11
N LYS A 591 -16.69 45.58 27.82
CA LYS A 591 -17.04 46.68 26.92
C LYS A 591 -16.46 48.03 27.34
N ASP A 592 -16.16 48.21 28.62
CA ASP A 592 -15.52 49.43 29.11
C ASP A 592 -14.02 49.44 28.81
N TYR A 593 -13.35 48.28 28.88
CA TYR A 593 -11.95 48.15 28.47
C TYR A 593 -11.78 48.24 26.94
N GLU A 594 -12.74 47.74 26.15
CA GLU A 594 -12.72 47.84 24.69
C GLU A 594 -12.80 49.28 24.17
N LYS A 595 -13.32 50.22 24.96
CA LYS A 595 -13.31 51.66 24.63
C LYS A 595 -11.89 52.22 24.56
N VAL A 596 -10.92 51.60 25.23
CA VAL A 596 -9.52 52.00 25.19
C VAL A 596 -8.79 51.20 24.13
N LYS A 597 -8.72 51.77 22.92
CA LYS A 597 -8.09 51.12 21.76
C LYS A 597 -6.64 50.72 22.00
N ALA A 598 -5.92 51.49 22.83
CA ALA A 598 -4.53 51.22 23.20
C ALA A 598 -4.33 49.86 23.92
N LEU A 599 -5.37 49.29 24.53
CA LEU A 599 -5.28 48.00 25.24
C LEU A 599 -5.38 46.77 24.34
N GLN A 600 -5.84 46.94 23.08
CA GLN A 600 -5.93 45.87 22.09
C GLN A 600 -6.60 44.59 22.61
N ILE A 601 -7.67 44.73 23.40
CA ILE A 601 -8.35 43.62 24.10
C ILE A 601 -8.79 42.50 23.15
N SER A 602 -9.19 42.86 21.93
CA SER A 602 -9.60 41.93 20.87
C SER A 602 -8.49 41.00 20.36
N GLU A 603 -7.23 41.23 20.71
CA GLU A 603 -6.13 40.31 20.37
C GLU A 603 -5.99 39.15 21.34
N PHE A 604 -6.36 39.39 22.60
CA PHE A 604 -6.27 38.41 23.67
C PHE A 604 -7.60 37.73 23.93
N LEU A 605 -8.72 38.32 23.53
CA LEU A 605 -10.05 37.78 23.73
C LEU A 605 -10.78 37.55 22.40
N SER A 606 -11.36 36.36 22.23
CA SER A 606 -12.20 36.02 21.08
C SER A 606 -13.50 35.34 21.50
N ASN A 607 -14.53 35.48 20.66
CA ASN A 607 -15.85 34.89 20.85
C ASN A 607 -16.42 34.48 19.49
N GLU A 608 -16.73 33.19 19.32
CA GLU A 608 -17.57 32.69 18.23
C GLU A 608 -18.67 31.81 18.84
N ASN A 609 -19.93 32.07 18.50
CA ASN A 609 -21.09 31.23 18.86
C ASN A 609 -21.23 30.89 20.36
N GLY A 610 -20.86 31.82 21.26
CA GLY A 610 -20.97 31.64 22.71
C GLY A 610 -19.78 30.92 23.36
N PHE A 611 -18.73 30.61 22.60
CA PHE A 611 -17.47 30.07 23.10
C PHE A 611 -16.42 31.17 23.21
N TYR A 612 -16.03 31.51 24.44
CA TYR A 612 -15.09 32.58 24.76
C TYR A 612 -13.69 32.01 25.02
N THR A 613 -12.67 32.63 24.44
CA THR A 613 -11.26 32.28 24.65
C THR A 613 -10.43 33.49 25.05
N VAL A 614 -9.56 33.30 26.05
CA VAL A 614 -8.56 34.29 26.49
C VAL A 614 -7.17 33.72 26.28
N SER A 615 -6.40 34.34 25.39
CA SER A 615 -5.07 33.92 24.98
C SER A 615 -4.00 34.64 25.80
N ASN A 616 -2.94 33.92 26.17
CA ASN A 616 -1.76 34.47 26.81
C ASN A 616 -0.50 33.95 26.11
N VAL A 617 0.57 34.73 26.10
CA VAL A 617 1.84 34.34 25.48
C VAL A 617 2.87 34.12 26.58
N VAL A 618 3.52 32.96 26.60
CA VAL A 618 4.47 32.58 27.64
C VAL A 618 5.79 32.15 27.00
N LYS A 619 6.91 32.68 27.49
CA LYS A 619 8.26 32.27 27.10
C LYS A 619 8.87 31.38 28.18
N VAL A 620 9.33 30.21 27.78
CA VAL A 620 9.90 29.19 28.66
C VAL A 620 11.24 28.74 28.08
N ASP A 621 12.18 28.38 28.96
CA ASP A 621 13.43 27.73 28.54
C ASP A 621 13.13 26.36 27.89
N ASP A 622 13.81 26.06 26.77
CA ASP A 622 13.60 24.83 25.99
C ASP A 622 13.64 23.55 26.86
N LYS A 623 14.49 23.48 27.88
CA LYS A 623 14.63 22.30 28.75
C LYS A 623 13.44 22.11 29.71
N LYS A 624 12.72 23.19 30.02
CA LYS A 624 11.57 23.20 30.96
C LYS A 624 10.21 23.19 30.26
N ARG A 625 10.21 23.34 28.93
CA ARG A 625 9.04 23.44 28.07
C ARG A 625 7.99 22.34 28.29
N ASP A 626 8.37 21.07 28.16
CA ASP A 626 7.42 19.96 28.24
C ASP A 626 6.79 19.82 29.64
N ALA A 627 7.56 20.14 30.69
CA ALA A 627 7.06 20.14 32.05
C ALA A 627 6.01 21.25 32.25
N PHE A 628 6.29 22.44 31.73
CA PHE A 628 5.36 23.57 31.77
C PHE A 628 4.03 23.27 31.05
N ILE A 629 4.09 22.75 29.82
CA ILE A 629 2.88 22.41 29.04
C ILE A 629 2.02 21.39 29.79
N ARG A 630 2.64 20.34 30.34
CA ARG A 630 1.94 19.33 31.15
C ARG A 630 1.30 19.91 32.40
N ASP A 631 1.97 20.85 33.06
CA ASP A 631 1.45 21.50 34.27
C ASP A 631 0.25 22.40 33.97
N VAL A 632 0.31 23.17 32.87
CA VAL A 632 -0.84 24.00 32.42
C VAL A 632 -2.04 23.11 32.08
N GLU A 633 -1.87 22.08 31.24
CA GLU A 633 -2.98 21.22 30.82
C GLU A 633 -3.59 20.36 31.94
N LYS A 634 -2.81 19.99 32.97
CA LYS A 634 -3.31 19.13 34.07
C LYS A 634 -3.89 19.90 35.25
N LYS A 635 -3.32 21.07 35.58
CA LYS A 635 -3.64 21.80 36.82
C LYS A 635 -4.63 22.94 36.58
N HIS A 636 -4.82 23.34 35.33
CA HIS A 636 -5.69 24.45 34.94
C HIS A 636 -6.61 24.02 33.80
N ASP A 637 -7.84 24.54 33.77
CA ASP A 637 -8.76 24.41 32.63
C ASP A 637 -8.30 25.32 31.47
N ALA A 638 -7.09 25.08 30.99
CA ALA A 638 -6.41 25.86 29.97
C ALA A 638 -5.68 24.94 29.00
N LEU A 639 -5.62 25.37 27.74
CA LEU A 639 -4.91 24.68 26.68
C LEU A 639 -3.56 25.36 26.46
N ALA A 640 -2.47 24.59 26.41
CA ALA A 640 -1.16 25.10 26.04
C ALA A 640 -0.84 24.67 24.60
N ILE A 641 -0.79 25.64 23.68
CA ILE A 641 -0.48 25.43 22.27
C ILE A 641 0.93 25.93 22.01
N ASP A 642 1.81 25.02 21.59
CA ASP A 642 3.04 25.36 20.90
C ASP A 642 2.91 24.96 19.43
N ARG A 643 3.24 25.90 18.54
CA ARG A 643 3.26 25.70 17.09
C ARG A 643 4.11 24.51 16.65
N GLN A 644 5.29 24.30 17.24
CA GLN A 644 6.19 23.21 16.83
C GLN A 644 5.62 21.84 17.22
N GLN A 645 5.31 21.64 18.50
CA GLN A 645 4.73 20.38 18.97
C GLN A 645 3.37 20.09 18.35
N MET A 646 2.60 21.11 18.00
CA MET A 646 1.36 20.94 17.26
C MET A 646 1.62 20.36 15.86
N ASN A 647 2.58 20.92 15.11
CA ASN A 647 3.00 20.37 13.82
C ASN A 647 3.51 18.93 13.97
N GLU A 648 4.37 18.65 14.95
CA GLU A 648 4.91 17.32 15.23
C GLU A 648 3.80 16.31 15.63
N ASN A 649 2.83 16.71 16.46
CA ASN A 649 1.72 15.86 16.86
C ASN A 649 0.77 15.56 15.69
N PHE A 650 0.44 16.56 14.87
CA PHE A 650 -0.37 16.36 13.67
C PHE A 650 0.33 15.45 12.67
N LEU A 651 1.63 15.65 12.46
CA LEU A 651 2.46 14.79 11.62
C LEU A 651 2.57 13.37 12.18
N GLY A 652 2.72 13.19 13.48
CA GLY A 652 2.77 11.88 14.12
C GLY A 652 1.46 11.10 13.93
N LEU A 653 0.31 11.79 14.04
CA LEU A 653 -1.00 11.21 13.73
C LEU A 653 -1.11 10.82 12.25
N LEU A 654 -0.72 11.71 11.35
CA LEU A 654 -0.74 11.47 9.90
C LEU A 654 0.18 10.30 9.53
N LYS A 655 1.42 10.26 10.03
CA LYS A 655 2.38 9.18 9.82
C LYS A 655 1.81 7.82 10.22
N ARG A 656 1.10 7.75 11.36
CA ARG A 656 0.42 6.52 11.79
C ARG A 656 -0.75 6.15 10.87
N ASP A 657 -1.58 7.12 10.50
CA ASP A 657 -2.70 6.91 9.58
C ASP A 657 -2.19 6.40 8.21
N PHE A 658 -1.08 6.93 7.71
CA PHE A 658 -0.46 6.49 6.46
C PHE A 658 0.19 5.12 6.51
N ASN A 659 0.91 4.80 7.59
CA ASN A 659 1.43 3.44 7.77
C ASN A 659 0.29 2.41 7.83
N THR A 660 -0.83 2.79 8.47
CA THR A 660 -2.03 1.96 8.50
C THR A 660 -2.67 1.85 7.11
N LEU A 661 -2.71 2.94 6.36
CA LEU A 661 -3.23 3.01 5.00
C LEU A 661 -2.50 2.06 4.05
N ILE A 662 -1.16 2.03 4.07
CA ILE A 662 -0.35 1.12 3.23
C ILE A 662 -0.73 -0.35 3.50
N ASN A 663 -0.95 -0.70 4.76
CA ASN A 663 -1.35 -2.06 5.12
C ASN A 663 -2.77 -2.38 4.64
N TYR A 664 -3.71 -1.43 4.76
CA TYR A 664 -5.07 -1.59 4.26
C TYR A 664 -5.11 -1.71 2.74
N SER A 665 -4.37 -0.87 2.01
CA SER A 665 -4.32 -0.94 0.55
C SER A 665 -3.74 -2.28 0.09
N LEU A 666 -2.64 -2.74 0.68
CA LEU A 666 -2.03 -4.03 0.34
C LEU A 666 -2.99 -5.20 0.61
N LEU A 667 -3.66 -5.21 1.77
CA LEU A 667 -4.63 -6.24 2.11
C LEU A 667 -5.83 -6.23 1.14
N ALA A 668 -6.34 -5.05 0.80
CA ALA A 668 -7.49 -4.91 -0.07
C ALA A 668 -7.17 -5.30 -1.52
N ILE A 669 -5.96 -5.01 -2.00
CA ILE A 669 -5.44 -5.51 -3.29
C ILE A 669 -5.36 -7.04 -3.27
N ILE A 670 -4.77 -7.63 -2.22
CA ILE A 670 -4.68 -9.10 -2.08
C ILE A 670 -6.06 -9.75 -2.13
N ILE A 671 -7.04 -9.22 -1.38
CA ILE A 671 -8.41 -9.73 -1.36
C ILE A 671 -9.03 -9.65 -2.76
N THR A 672 -8.85 -8.52 -3.45
CA THR A 672 -9.37 -8.30 -4.80
C THR A 672 -8.81 -9.32 -5.79
N ILE A 673 -7.49 -9.52 -5.81
CA ILE A 673 -6.83 -10.50 -6.69
C ILE A 673 -7.28 -11.94 -6.35
N ILE A 674 -7.42 -12.29 -5.07
CA ILE A 674 -7.93 -13.61 -4.64
C ILE A 674 -9.35 -13.86 -5.16
N ILE A 675 -10.23 -12.85 -5.11
CA ILE A 675 -11.62 -12.96 -5.58
C ILE A 675 -11.66 -13.26 -7.08
N PHE A 676 -10.84 -12.57 -7.89
CA PHE A 676 -10.84 -12.73 -9.34
C PHE A 676 -10.11 -13.99 -9.82
N PHE A 677 -8.92 -14.29 -9.30
CA PHE A 677 -8.18 -15.49 -9.69
C PHE A 677 -8.71 -16.77 -9.04
N ARG A 678 -9.42 -16.66 -7.91
CA ARG A 678 -9.96 -17.80 -7.13
C ARG A 678 -8.86 -18.81 -6.76
N ASN A 679 -7.62 -18.33 -6.70
CA ASN A 679 -6.42 -19.11 -6.47
C ASN A 679 -5.42 -18.27 -5.65
N PHE A 680 -5.29 -18.65 -4.37
CA PHE A 680 -4.40 -17.97 -3.43
C PHE A 680 -2.94 -17.97 -3.87
N GLU A 681 -2.47 -19.05 -4.49
CA GLU A 681 -1.06 -19.21 -4.83
C GLU A 681 -0.68 -18.38 -6.06
N LEU A 682 -1.59 -18.32 -7.05
CA LEU A 682 -1.45 -17.40 -8.17
C LEU A 682 -1.44 -15.96 -7.67
N THR A 683 -2.31 -15.62 -6.72
CA THR A 683 -2.35 -14.30 -6.08
C THR A 683 -1.02 -13.94 -5.41
N VAL A 684 -0.46 -14.84 -4.59
CA VAL A 684 0.84 -14.62 -3.95
C VAL A 684 1.96 -14.43 -4.98
N LEU A 685 1.94 -15.21 -6.06
CA LEU A 685 2.92 -15.08 -7.14
C LEU A 685 2.79 -13.73 -7.87
N THR A 686 1.57 -13.26 -8.12
CA THR A 686 1.28 -11.93 -8.69
C THR A 686 1.68 -10.81 -7.74
N MET A 687 1.54 -11.00 -6.42
CA MET A 687 1.88 -9.99 -5.41
C MET A 687 3.38 -9.88 -5.11
N PHE A 688 4.14 -10.94 -5.35
CA PHE A 688 5.56 -11.01 -5.03
C PHE A 688 6.40 -9.85 -5.62
N PRO A 689 6.28 -9.47 -6.91
CA PRO A 689 6.97 -8.32 -7.49
C PRO A 689 6.61 -6.98 -6.84
N ILE A 690 5.35 -6.81 -6.43
CA ILE A 690 4.84 -5.54 -5.88
C ILE A 690 5.45 -5.28 -4.51
N VAL A 691 5.48 -6.31 -3.65
CA VAL A 691 6.11 -6.21 -2.32
C VAL A 691 7.61 -5.94 -2.45
N LEU A 692 8.28 -6.62 -3.39
CA LEU A 692 9.70 -6.36 -3.68
C LEU A 692 9.94 -4.94 -4.18
N THR A 693 9.03 -4.41 -5.00
CA THR A 693 9.11 -3.03 -5.48
C THR A 693 9.07 -2.06 -4.31
N GLY A 694 8.12 -2.20 -3.37
CA GLY A 694 8.06 -1.34 -2.20
C GLY A 694 9.37 -1.32 -1.39
N VAL A 695 9.99 -2.50 -1.21
CA VAL A 695 11.31 -2.63 -0.55
C VAL A 695 12.41 -1.91 -1.34
N VAL A 696 12.45 -2.09 -2.66
CA VAL A 696 13.45 -1.45 -3.53
C VAL A 696 13.26 0.06 -3.58
N THR A 697 12.03 0.55 -3.72
CA THR A 697 11.72 1.99 -3.71
C THR A 697 12.16 2.62 -2.40
N ALA A 698 11.78 2.06 -1.25
CA ALA A 698 12.21 2.56 0.06
C ALA A 698 13.73 2.49 0.25
N GLY A 699 14.38 1.41 -0.22
CA GLY A 699 15.83 1.28 -0.19
C GLY A 699 16.54 2.33 -1.05
N ILE A 700 16.06 2.60 -2.27
CA ILE A 700 16.63 3.62 -3.15
C ILE A 700 16.48 5.02 -2.53
N LEU A 701 15.32 5.33 -1.94
CA LEU A 701 15.11 6.61 -1.26
C LEU A 701 16.15 6.84 -0.15
N TYR A 702 16.41 5.81 0.67
CA TYR A 702 17.47 5.87 1.67
C TYR A 702 18.85 6.15 1.07
N PHE A 703 19.26 5.42 0.03
CA PHE A 703 20.58 5.61 -0.59
C PHE A 703 20.75 6.96 -1.31
N LEU A 704 19.64 7.57 -1.75
CA LEU A 704 19.63 8.91 -2.35
C LEU A 704 19.50 10.03 -1.31
N GLY A 705 19.37 9.72 -0.02
CA GLY A 705 19.18 10.72 1.05
C GLY A 705 17.82 11.42 0.97
N LEU A 706 16.81 10.74 0.42
CA LEU A 706 15.46 11.27 0.25
C LEU A 706 14.53 10.75 1.34
N GLU A 707 13.79 11.66 1.95
CA GLU A 707 12.84 11.34 3.01
C GLU A 707 11.42 11.18 2.46
N LEU A 708 10.64 10.31 3.11
CA LEU A 708 9.20 10.22 2.87
C LEU A 708 8.48 11.36 3.58
N ASN A 709 7.53 11.99 2.93
CA ASN A 709 6.56 12.92 3.53
C ASN A 709 5.13 12.44 3.27
N ILE A 710 4.16 13.20 3.78
CA ILE A 710 2.71 12.95 3.64
C ILE A 710 2.33 12.68 2.17
N PHE A 711 2.69 13.57 1.24
CA PHE A 711 2.32 13.45 -0.17
C PHE A 711 2.99 12.26 -0.85
N SER A 712 4.29 12.05 -0.61
CA SER A 712 5.01 10.89 -1.16
C SER A 712 4.49 9.55 -0.60
N THR A 713 3.89 9.54 0.58
CA THR A 713 3.33 8.31 1.16
C THR A 713 1.99 7.94 0.53
N VAL A 714 1.15 8.93 0.18
CA VAL A 714 -0.05 8.73 -0.66
C VAL A 714 0.32 8.16 -2.03
N VAL A 715 1.49 8.55 -2.55
CA VAL A 715 2.00 8.06 -3.84
C VAL A 715 2.49 6.62 -3.73
N CYS A 716 3.02 6.18 -2.60
CA CYS A 716 3.34 4.77 -2.43
C CYS A 716 2.11 3.88 -2.62
N THR A 717 0.93 4.29 -2.13
CA THR A 717 -0.33 3.54 -2.36
C THR A 717 -0.76 3.57 -3.83
N LEU A 718 -0.47 4.66 -4.54
CA LEU A 718 -0.66 4.76 -5.99
C LEU A 718 0.24 3.78 -6.75
N VAL A 719 1.54 3.76 -6.42
CA VAL A 719 2.54 2.89 -7.05
C VAL A 719 2.19 1.42 -6.84
N PHE A 720 1.63 1.05 -5.70
CA PHE A 720 1.15 -0.32 -5.48
C PHE A 720 -0.06 -0.69 -6.34
N GLY A 721 -1.05 0.20 -6.47
CA GLY A 721 -2.20 -0.02 -7.35
C GLY A 721 -1.77 -0.14 -8.81
N VAL A 722 -1.15 0.91 -9.36
CA VAL A 722 -0.71 0.91 -10.76
C VAL A 722 0.34 -0.18 -11.05
N GLY A 723 1.21 -0.47 -10.09
CA GLY A 723 2.23 -1.50 -10.26
C GLY A 723 1.68 -2.93 -10.26
N ASP A 724 0.52 -3.15 -9.66
CA ASP A 724 -0.15 -4.45 -9.66
C ASP A 724 -0.75 -4.80 -11.03
N ASP A 725 -1.22 -3.78 -11.77
CA ASP A 725 -1.73 -3.89 -13.13
C ASP A 725 -0.76 -4.71 -14.00
N PHE A 726 0.52 -4.34 -13.99
CA PHE A 726 1.54 -4.99 -14.82
C PHE A 726 1.73 -6.46 -14.43
N SER A 727 1.68 -6.75 -13.13
CA SER A 727 1.79 -8.12 -12.61
C SER A 727 0.55 -8.94 -13.00
N ILE A 728 -0.65 -8.35 -12.94
CA ILE A 728 -1.92 -8.98 -13.36
C ILE A 728 -1.89 -9.33 -14.85
N PHE A 729 -1.54 -8.37 -15.72
CA PHE A 729 -1.46 -8.61 -17.18
C PHE A 729 -0.42 -9.68 -17.53
N LEU A 730 0.77 -9.65 -16.91
CA LEU A 730 1.77 -10.71 -17.09
C LEU A 730 1.31 -12.06 -16.54
N THR A 731 0.58 -12.08 -15.43
CA THR A 731 -0.03 -13.29 -14.88
C THR A 731 -0.98 -13.91 -15.89
N GLN A 732 -1.87 -13.10 -16.46
CA GLN A 732 -2.85 -13.56 -17.45
C GLN A 732 -2.16 -14.11 -18.70
N ALA A 733 -1.15 -13.42 -19.22
CA ALA A 733 -0.39 -13.85 -20.40
C ALA A 733 0.30 -15.22 -20.18
N MET A 734 0.93 -15.40 -19.02
CA MET A 734 1.64 -16.63 -18.69
C MET A 734 0.70 -17.78 -18.31
N GLN A 735 -0.43 -17.46 -17.69
CA GLN A 735 -1.51 -18.40 -17.46
C GLN A 735 -2.07 -18.91 -18.79
N LYS A 736 -2.30 -18.02 -19.76
CA LYS A 736 -2.74 -18.39 -21.12
C LYS A 736 -1.72 -19.29 -21.83
N GLU A 737 -0.42 -18.94 -21.79
CA GLU A 737 0.66 -19.80 -22.33
C GLU A 737 0.62 -21.21 -21.70
N HIS A 738 0.33 -21.31 -20.40
CA HIS A 738 0.21 -22.59 -19.69
C HIS A 738 -1.10 -23.34 -20.01
N THR A 739 -2.19 -22.61 -20.25
CA THR A 739 -3.49 -23.18 -20.61
C THR A 739 -3.48 -23.75 -22.02
N THR A 740 -3.15 -22.96 -23.03
CA THR A 740 -3.29 -23.28 -24.48
C THR A 740 -1.98 -23.43 -25.23
N GLY A 741 -0.83 -23.07 -24.64
CA GLY A 741 0.47 -23.09 -25.31
C GLY A 741 0.78 -21.87 -26.19
N LYS A 742 -0.19 -20.98 -26.40
CA LYS A 742 -0.02 -19.74 -27.17
C LYS A 742 0.83 -18.73 -26.41
N ASN A 743 1.93 -18.28 -27.01
CA ASN A 743 2.83 -17.30 -26.40
C ASN A 743 2.44 -15.87 -26.81
N GLU A 744 1.53 -15.27 -26.06
CA GLU A 744 1.09 -13.88 -26.23
C GLU A 744 1.87 -12.88 -25.36
N LEU A 745 2.84 -13.37 -24.59
CA LEU A 745 3.66 -12.57 -23.69
C LEU A 745 4.27 -11.31 -24.34
N PRO A 746 4.75 -11.33 -25.60
CA PRO A 746 5.26 -10.11 -26.24
C PRO A 746 4.21 -9.02 -26.44
N THR A 747 2.95 -9.38 -26.73
CA THR A 747 1.84 -8.42 -26.91
C THR A 747 1.51 -7.74 -25.59
N TYR A 748 1.33 -8.55 -24.54
CA TYR A 748 1.10 -8.06 -23.18
C TYR A 748 2.24 -7.16 -22.70
N ARG A 749 3.51 -7.55 -22.92
CA ARG A 749 4.69 -6.74 -22.56
C ARG A 749 4.73 -5.41 -23.29
N THR A 750 4.53 -5.41 -24.61
CA THR A 750 4.49 -4.17 -25.42
C THR A 750 3.43 -3.23 -24.88
N SER A 751 2.25 -3.76 -24.54
CA SER A 751 1.17 -2.98 -23.95
C SER A 751 1.54 -2.40 -22.58
N ILE A 752 2.14 -3.21 -21.70
CA ILE A 752 2.61 -2.78 -20.37
C ILE A 752 3.70 -1.71 -20.50
N ILE A 753 4.68 -1.89 -21.38
CA ILE A 753 5.77 -0.92 -21.56
C ILE A 753 5.22 0.42 -22.06
N LEU A 754 4.25 0.38 -22.98
CA LEU A 754 3.58 1.59 -23.45
C LEU A 754 2.86 2.29 -22.28
N ALA A 755 2.09 1.56 -21.47
CA ALA A 755 1.42 2.06 -20.26
C ALA A 755 2.40 2.62 -19.19
N VAL A 756 3.55 1.97 -19.01
CA VAL A 756 4.60 2.48 -18.12
C VAL A 756 5.16 3.79 -18.66
N PHE A 757 5.44 3.89 -19.96
CA PHE A 757 5.94 5.14 -20.53
C PHE A 757 4.92 6.26 -20.40
N THR A 758 3.63 6.02 -20.65
CA THR A 758 2.58 7.03 -20.48
C THR A 758 2.47 7.49 -19.04
N THR A 759 2.47 6.57 -18.07
CA THR A 759 2.44 6.90 -16.64
C THR A 759 3.71 7.63 -16.19
N VAL A 760 4.90 7.18 -16.60
CA VAL A 760 6.19 7.82 -16.28
C VAL A 760 6.27 9.22 -16.88
N LEU A 761 5.78 9.44 -18.10
CA LEU A 761 5.78 10.76 -18.72
C LEU A 761 4.73 11.68 -18.10
N SER A 762 3.59 11.12 -17.69
CA SER A 762 2.52 11.88 -17.02
C SER A 762 2.92 12.33 -15.63
N ILE A 763 3.41 11.42 -14.79
CA ILE A 763 3.88 11.77 -13.44
C ILE A 763 5.23 12.49 -13.51
N GLY A 764 6.08 12.14 -14.46
CA GLY A 764 7.40 12.74 -14.61
C GLY A 764 7.38 14.20 -15.03
N SER A 765 6.29 14.68 -15.64
CA SER A 765 6.14 16.13 -15.86
C SER A 765 6.09 16.92 -14.55
N LEU A 766 5.63 16.32 -13.44
CA LEU A 766 5.57 16.96 -12.12
C LEU A 766 6.95 17.19 -11.50
N ILE A 767 8.04 16.59 -12.01
CA ILE A 767 9.40 17.00 -11.64
C ILE A 767 9.66 18.47 -11.98
N PHE A 768 8.99 19.02 -13.00
CA PHE A 768 9.14 20.43 -13.35
C PHE A 768 8.28 21.37 -12.48
N ALA A 769 7.50 20.84 -11.53
CA ALA A 769 6.74 21.65 -10.58
C ALA A 769 7.70 22.36 -9.62
N LYS A 770 7.47 23.65 -9.36
CA LYS A 770 8.26 24.39 -8.35
C LYS A 770 7.74 24.16 -6.94
N HIS A 771 6.49 23.72 -6.80
CA HIS A 771 5.92 23.40 -5.49
C HIS A 771 6.58 22.15 -4.89
N PRO A 772 7.20 22.23 -3.69
CA PRO A 772 7.95 21.12 -3.10
C PRO A 772 7.16 19.82 -2.96
N ALA A 773 5.89 19.91 -2.53
CA ALA A 773 5.01 18.75 -2.40
C ALA A 773 4.79 18.00 -3.73
N LEU A 774 4.57 18.71 -4.84
CA LEU A 774 4.34 18.10 -6.17
C LEU A 774 5.64 17.50 -6.72
N HIS A 775 6.77 18.18 -6.52
CA HIS A 775 8.08 17.69 -6.92
C HIS A 775 8.46 16.39 -6.18
N SER A 776 8.30 16.37 -4.85
CA SER A 776 8.57 15.19 -4.03
C SER A 776 7.67 14.00 -4.41
N LEU A 777 6.39 14.27 -4.66
CA LEU A 777 5.42 13.30 -5.18
C LEU A 777 5.90 12.67 -6.49
N ALA A 778 6.37 13.48 -7.44
CA ALA A 778 6.86 12.99 -8.73
C ALA A 778 8.08 12.06 -8.58
N LEU A 779 9.01 12.44 -7.72
CA LEU A 779 10.28 11.73 -7.54
C LEU A 779 10.05 10.32 -6.98
N VAL A 780 9.24 10.20 -5.91
CA VAL A 780 8.93 8.90 -5.31
C VAL A 780 8.14 8.02 -6.27
N ALA A 781 7.16 8.58 -6.98
CA ALA A 781 6.42 7.85 -8.00
C ALA A 781 7.34 7.29 -9.08
N LEU A 782 8.26 8.09 -9.61
CA LEU A 782 9.16 7.67 -10.68
C LEU A 782 10.09 6.55 -10.24
N ILE A 783 10.72 6.66 -9.07
CA ILE A 783 11.55 5.59 -8.50
C ILE A 783 10.72 4.31 -8.35
N GLY A 784 9.49 4.45 -7.85
CA GLY A 784 8.49 3.39 -7.77
C GLY A 784 8.25 2.71 -9.12
N MET A 785 7.78 3.45 -10.11
CA MET A 785 7.41 2.96 -11.43
C MET A 785 8.59 2.29 -12.17
N PHE A 786 9.79 2.86 -12.10
CA PHE A 786 11.00 2.24 -12.65
C PHE A 786 11.36 0.93 -11.93
N SER A 787 11.20 0.89 -10.61
CA SER A 787 11.41 -0.34 -9.83
C SER A 787 10.40 -1.41 -10.23
N VAL A 788 9.12 -1.07 -10.41
CA VAL A 788 8.07 -2.02 -10.77
C VAL A 788 8.38 -2.63 -12.13
N ILE A 789 8.62 -1.82 -13.17
CA ILE A 789 8.81 -2.37 -14.53
C ILE A 789 10.01 -3.31 -14.60
N ILE A 790 11.11 -3.00 -13.90
CA ILE A 790 12.32 -3.84 -13.87
C ILE A 790 12.01 -5.16 -13.15
N ILE A 791 11.46 -5.10 -11.94
CA ILE A 791 11.20 -6.29 -11.12
C ILE A 791 10.14 -7.18 -11.78
N THR A 792 9.03 -6.60 -12.23
CA THR A 792 7.92 -7.34 -12.83
C THR A 792 8.27 -7.88 -14.21
N SER A 793 9.07 -7.19 -15.03
CA SER A 793 9.47 -7.74 -16.34
C SER A 793 10.51 -8.87 -16.24
N THR A 794 11.33 -8.88 -15.18
CA THR A 794 12.47 -9.80 -15.02
C THR A 794 12.16 -10.97 -14.09
N LEU A 795 11.81 -10.69 -12.83
CA LEU A 795 11.69 -11.68 -11.78
C LEU A 795 10.36 -12.43 -11.84
N TYR A 796 9.25 -11.75 -12.15
CA TYR A 796 7.95 -12.42 -12.22
C TYR A 796 7.93 -13.58 -13.23
N PRO A 797 8.32 -13.39 -14.51
CA PRO A 797 8.26 -14.48 -15.48
C PRO A 797 9.31 -15.55 -15.20
N PHE A 798 10.44 -15.19 -14.58
CA PHE A 798 11.43 -16.16 -14.10
C PHE A 798 10.80 -17.13 -13.09
N TRP A 799 10.16 -16.62 -12.03
CA TRP A 799 9.54 -17.44 -11.00
C TRP A 799 8.35 -18.26 -11.53
N PHE A 800 7.48 -17.66 -12.32
CA PHE A 800 6.35 -18.39 -12.93
C PHE A 800 6.84 -19.52 -13.84
N ARG A 801 7.83 -19.28 -14.71
CA ARG A 801 8.40 -20.34 -15.56
C ARG A 801 9.08 -21.43 -14.72
N LEU A 802 9.81 -21.07 -13.68
CA LEU A 802 10.50 -22.03 -12.81
C LEU A 802 9.53 -22.97 -12.09
N LEU A 803 8.45 -22.43 -11.53
CA LEU A 803 7.50 -23.17 -10.69
C LEU A 803 6.40 -23.89 -11.48
N ILE A 804 6.06 -23.41 -12.69
CA ILE A 804 4.92 -23.90 -13.48
C ILE A 804 5.41 -24.38 -14.86
N THR A 805 5.75 -23.46 -15.78
CA THR A 805 5.94 -23.77 -17.20
C THR A 805 7.08 -24.76 -17.48
N ASN A 806 8.25 -24.58 -16.86
CA ASN A 806 9.43 -25.41 -17.09
C ASN A 806 9.24 -26.83 -16.53
N ARG A 807 8.39 -27.00 -15.52
CA ARG A 807 8.04 -28.30 -14.96
C ARG A 807 7.12 -29.06 -15.90
N VAL A 808 6.08 -28.38 -16.39
CA VAL A 808 5.13 -28.93 -17.37
C VAL A 808 5.83 -29.36 -18.65
N LYS A 809 6.81 -28.58 -19.13
CA LYS A 809 7.66 -28.95 -20.29
C LYS A 809 8.47 -30.23 -20.06
N LYS A 810 8.83 -30.54 -18.80
CA LYS A 810 9.48 -31.81 -18.40
C LYS A 810 8.49 -32.94 -18.11
N GLY A 811 7.20 -32.71 -18.34
CA GLY A 811 6.13 -33.65 -17.99
C GLY A 811 5.88 -33.75 -16.49
N LEU A 812 6.26 -32.75 -15.68
CA LEU A 812 6.01 -32.73 -14.24
C LEU A 812 4.86 -31.78 -13.90
N SER A 813 4.15 -32.05 -12.80
CA SER A 813 3.07 -31.18 -12.33
C SER A 813 3.63 -29.84 -11.80
N PRO A 814 2.87 -28.74 -11.95
CA PRO A 814 3.18 -27.48 -11.29
C PRO A 814 3.33 -27.61 -9.76
N ILE A 815 4.07 -26.68 -9.16
CA ILE A 815 4.31 -26.68 -7.71
C ILE A 815 3.29 -25.78 -7.01
N THR A 816 2.65 -26.33 -5.97
CA THR A 816 1.88 -25.56 -4.98
C THR A 816 2.77 -25.25 -3.77
N PHE A 817 2.50 -24.17 -3.03
CA PHE A 817 3.32 -23.78 -1.87
C PHE A 817 3.33 -24.88 -0.80
N ARG A 818 2.15 -25.46 -0.53
CA ARG A 818 2.00 -26.56 0.44
C ARG A 818 2.85 -27.78 0.05
N LEU A 819 2.77 -28.20 -1.22
CA LEU A 819 3.52 -29.36 -1.69
C LEU A 819 5.03 -29.08 -1.63
N PHE A 820 5.46 -27.88 -2.02
CA PHE A 820 6.86 -27.47 -1.94
C PHE A 820 7.40 -27.55 -0.51
N ILE A 821 6.74 -26.90 0.45
CA ILE A 821 7.17 -26.84 1.85
C ILE A 821 7.25 -28.24 2.46
N ASN A 822 6.20 -29.05 2.30
CA ASN A 822 6.18 -30.41 2.85
C ASN A 822 7.26 -31.30 2.24
N SER A 823 7.52 -31.15 0.94
CA SER A 823 8.56 -31.91 0.25
C SER A 823 9.95 -31.50 0.72
N VAL A 824 10.23 -30.19 0.75
CA VAL A 824 11.51 -29.66 1.25
C VAL A 824 11.75 -30.10 2.68
N PHE A 825 10.75 -29.99 3.56
CA PHE A 825 10.85 -30.45 4.94
C PHE A 825 11.14 -31.95 5.04
N SER A 826 10.43 -32.79 4.27
CA SER A 826 10.63 -34.24 4.28
C SER A 826 12.01 -34.65 3.77
N PHE A 827 12.48 -34.02 2.68
CA PHE A 827 13.83 -34.26 2.14
C PHE A 827 14.93 -33.73 3.06
N LEU A 828 14.70 -32.60 3.74
CA LEU A 828 15.63 -32.04 4.72
C LEU A 828 15.72 -32.93 5.97
N TYR A 829 14.59 -33.43 6.47
CA TYR A 829 14.54 -34.41 7.56
C TYR A 829 15.26 -35.73 7.18
N TYR A 830 14.98 -36.26 5.99
CA TYR A 830 15.67 -37.44 5.47
C TYR A 830 17.18 -37.21 5.30
N GLY A 831 17.57 -36.08 4.74
CA GLY A 831 18.97 -35.72 4.47
C GLY A 831 19.78 -35.52 5.75
N LEU A 832 19.28 -34.72 6.69
CA LEU A 832 19.94 -34.48 7.98
C LEU A 832 20.00 -35.76 8.81
N GLY A 833 18.90 -36.51 8.91
CA GLY A 833 18.89 -37.79 9.62
C GLY A 833 19.85 -38.81 8.97
N GLY A 834 19.87 -38.90 7.65
CA GLY A 834 20.83 -39.73 6.91
C GLY A 834 22.28 -39.37 7.23
N LEU A 835 22.63 -38.07 7.21
CA LEU A 835 23.96 -37.58 7.58
C LEU A 835 24.34 -37.99 9.01
N ILE A 836 23.41 -37.87 9.97
CA ILE A 836 23.62 -38.29 11.36
C ILE A 836 23.88 -39.80 11.45
N PHE A 837 23.08 -40.63 10.78
CA PHE A 837 23.29 -42.09 10.73
C PHE A 837 24.61 -42.46 10.04
N SER A 838 25.02 -41.75 8.99
CA SER A 838 26.32 -41.96 8.34
C SER A 838 27.50 -41.55 9.21
N ALA A 839 27.40 -40.44 9.94
CA ALA A 839 28.49 -39.92 10.76
C ALA A 839 28.68 -40.77 12.04
N PHE A 840 27.59 -41.03 12.76
CA PHE A 840 27.63 -41.70 14.06
C PHE A 840 27.20 -43.16 13.96
N GLY A 841 26.05 -43.42 13.34
CA GLY A 841 25.47 -44.77 13.24
C GLY A 841 26.39 -45.79 12.54
N SER A 842 27.16 -45.36 11.55
CA SER A 842 28.09 -46.24 10.82
C SER A 842 29.24 -46.76 11.68
N ILE A 843 29.72 -45.97 12.65
CA ILE A 843 30.79 -46.36 13.59
C ILE A 843 30.30 -47.48 14.50
N PHE A 844 29.09 -47.34 15.03
CA PHE A 844 28.45 -48.36 15.87
C PHE A 844 28.10 -49.61 15.05
N ALA A 845 27.53 -49.44 13.85
CA ALA A 845 27.15 -50.55 12.98
C ALA A 845 28.34 -51.42 12.57
N LYS A 846 29.48 -50.81 12.21
CA LYS A 846 30.69 -51.54 11.77
C LYS A 846 31.28 -52.46 12.85
N LYS A 847 31.10 -52.10 14.14
CA LYS A 847 31.61 -52.86 15.29
C LYS A 847 30.56 -53.79 15.93
N SER A 848 29.30 -53.75 15.48
CA SER A 848 28.19 -54.48 16.09
C SER A 848 27.92 -55.82 15.42
N LYS A 849 27.63 -56.86 16.21
CA LYS A 849 27.17 -58.19 15.75
C LYS A 849 25.93 -58.62 16.54
N GLY A 850 25.18 -59.61 16.02
CA GLY A 850 24.01 -60.16 16.71
C GLY A 850 22.93 -59.13 17.04
N ARG A 851 22.42 -59.16 18.28
CA ARG A 851 21.28 -58.35 18.77
C ARG A 851 21.50 -56.83 18.66
N THR A 852 22.73 -56.35 18.81
CA THR A 852 23.05 -54.91 18.71
C THR A 852 22.86 -54.41 17.28
N LEU A 853 23.30 -55.17 16.28
CA LEU A 853 23.12 -54.83 14.86
C LEU A 853 21.63 -54.86 14.47
N GLU A 854 20.86 -55.79 15.04
CA GLU A 854 19.41 -55.87 14.88
C GLU A 854 18.70 -54.63 15.43
N ILE A 855 19.09 -54.14 16.62
CA ILE A 855 18.57 -52.90 17.19
C ILE A 855 18.90 -51.70 16.30
N ILE A 856 20.14 -51.59 15.80
CA ILE A 856 20.54 -50.50 14.90
C ILE A 856 19.69 -50.51 13.62
N LYS A 857 19.47 -51.68 13.02
CA LYS A 857 18.61 -51.83 11.84
C LYS A 857 17.14 -51.51 12.15
N LEU A 858 16.64 -51.86 13.34
CA LEU A 858 15.29 -51.52 13.77
C LEU A 858 15.14 -50.00 13.95
N ILE A 859 16.11 -49.32 14.56
CA ILE A 859 16.13 -47.86 14.70
C ILE A 859 16.18 -47.21 13.31
N LEU A 860 17.03 -47.70 12.42
CA LEU A 860 17.09 -47.20 11.05
C LEU A 860 15.76 -47.41 10.33
N ALA A 861 15.15 -48.59 10.41
CA ALA A 861 13.86 -48.87 9.82
C ALA A 861 12.78 -47.92 10.37
N LYS A 862 12.73 -47.69 11.69
CA LYS A 862 11.84 -46.69 12.31
C LYS A 862 12.09 -45.28 11.80
N PHE A 863 13.35 -44.89 11.60
CA PHE A 863 13.68 -43.60 10.98
C PHE A 863 13.18 -43.52 9.53
N LEU A 864 13.47 -44.51 8.69
CA LEU A 864 13.00 -44.53 7.29
C LEU A 864 11.47 -44.49 7.22
N VAL A 865 10.77 -45.20 8.12
CA VAL A 865 9.32 -45.12 8.26
C VAL A 865 8.90 -43.72 8.70
N SER A 866 9.54 -43.12 9.71
CA SER A 866 9.20 -41.76 10.18
C SER A 866 9.33 -40.69 9.10
N VAL A 867 10.27 -40.84 8.16
CA VAL A 867 10.42 -39.98 6.98
C VAL A 867 9.17 -40.03 6.10
N LEU A 868 8.54 -41.20 5.94
CA LEU A 868 7.26 -41.26 5.21
C LEU A 868 6.19 -40.45 5.95
N TYR A 869 6.17 -40.48 7.28
CA TYR A 869 5.18 -39.79 8.12
C TYR A 869 5.39 -38.28 8.27
N THR A 870 6.50 -37.70 7.83
CA THR A 870 6.68 -36.23 7.83
C THR A 870 5.69 -35.51 6.92
N ASN A 871 5.17 -36.19 5.90
CA ASN A 871 4.07 -35.68 5.09
C ASN A 871 2.73 -36.32 5.54
N PRO A 872 1.86 -35.57 6.25
CA PRO A 872 0.59 -36.09 6.79
C PRO A 872 -0.47 -36.35 5.71
N PHE A 873 -0.30 -35.81 4.49
CA PHE A 873 -1.28 -35.94 3.40
C PHE A 873 -1.10 -37.18 2.54
N VAL A 874 -0.06 -37.99 2.83
CA VAL A 874 0.17 -39.29 2.23
C VAL A 874 -0.33 -40.36 3.19
N LYS A 875 -1.30 -41.18 2.79
CA LYS A 875 -1.76 -42.33 3.59
C LYS A 875 -0.79 -43.49 3.46
N LYS A 876 -0.45 -44.19 4.54
CA LYS A 876 0.45 -45.36 4.51
C LYS A 876 -0.34 -46.59 4.95
N ARG A 877 -0.31 -47.66 4.17
CA ARG A 877 -1.00 -48.92 4.46
C ARG A 877 -0.04 -50.09 4.28
N LEU A 878 0.03 -50.96 5.28
CA LEU A 878 0.73 -52.23 5.19
C LEU A 878 -0.31 -53.35 5.25
N ILE A 879 -0.43 -54.12 4.18
CA ILE A 879 -1.26 -55.32 4.12
C ILE A 879 -0.35 -56.51 4.43
N ARG A 880 -0.46 -57.03 5.65
CA ARG A 880 0.32 -58.19 6.12
C ARG A 880 -0.26 -59.49 5.58
N ASN A 881 0.60 -60.45 5.32
CA ASN A 881 0.20 -61.85 5.11
C ASN A 881 0.35 -62.58 6.46
N PRO A 882 -0.73 -63.11 7.07
CA PRO A 882 -0.65 -63.86 8.33
C PRO A 882 0.30 -65.07 8.27
N ASN A 883 0.52 -65.63 7.07
CA ASN A 883 1.38 -66.78 6.84
C ASN A 883 2.86 -66.41 6.65
N GLU A 884 3.22 -65.12 6.70
CA GLU A 884 4.58 -64.64 6.50
C GLU A 884 5.00 -63.65 7.60
N ASP A 885 5.93 -64.06 8.45
CA ASP A 885 6.48 -63.27 9.55
C ASP A 885 7.95 -62.83 9.33
N PHE A 886 8.54 -63.19 8.20
CA PHE A 886 9.95 -62.98 7.85
C PHE A 886 10.97 -63.57 8.84
N SER A 887 10.57 -64.55 9.66
CA SER A 887 11.48 -65.28 10.55
C SER A 887 12.50 -66.11 9.77
N LYS A 888 12.07 -66.71 8.65
CA LYS A 888 12.92 -67.45 7.70
C LYS A 888 13.45 -66.52 6.59
N PRO A 889 14.79 -66.45 6.37
CA PRO A 889 15.36 -65.68 5.27
C PRO A 889 14.80 -66.05 3.90
N ALA A 890 14.65 -65.06 3.02
CA ALA A 890 14.16 -65.22 1.66
C ALA A 890 14.75 -64.18 0.71
N VAL A 891 14.58 -64.40 -0.59
CA VAL A 891 14.74 -63.33 -1.58
C VAL A 891 13.41 -62.59 -1.71
N ILE A 892 13.37 -61.34 -1.25
CA ILE A 892 12.21 -60.45 -1.37
C ILE A 892 12.31 -59.75 -2.72
N ILE A 893 11.28 -59.94 -3.56
CA ILE A 893 11.17 -59.22 -4.84
C ILE A 893 10.06 -58.17 -4.75
N ALA A 894 10.33 -56.95 -5.23
CA ALA A 894 9.34 -55.88 -5.26
C ALA A 894 9.39 -55.09 -6.57
N ASN A 895 8.26 -54.50 -6.97
CA ASN A 895 8.23 -53.57 -8.10
C ASN A 895 8.90 -52.24 -7.71
N HIS A 896 9.50 -51.56 -8.69
CA HIS A 896 10.28 -50.34 -8.44
C HIS A 896 9.77 -49.16 -9.26
N THR A 897 9.10 -48.21 -8.62
CA THR A 897 8.44 -47.07 -9.27
C THR A 897 8.76 -45.71 -8.63
N SER A 898 9.38 -45.69 -7.44
CA SER A 898 9.72 -44.45 -6.72
C SER A 898 11.00 -44.56 -5.89
N PHE A 899 11.54 -43.40 -5.51
CA PHE A 899 12.54 -43.33 -4.43
C PHE A 899 11.98 -43.84 -3.09
N LEU A 900 10.67 -43.63 -2.85
CA LEU A 900 10.01 -44.01 -1.60
C LEU A 900 9.87 -45.52 -1.42
N ASP A 901 10.07 -46.35 -2.45
CA ASP A 901 9.93 -47.81 -2.36
C ASP A 901 10.86 -48.43 -1.33
N THR A 902 12.09 -47.93 -1.27
CA THR A 902 13.08 -48.37 -0.29
C THR A 902 12.63 -48.07 1.14
N LEU A 903 12.11 -46.85 1.38
CA LEU A 903 11.54 -46.45 2.67
C LEU A 903 10.28 -47.24 3.01
N ALA A 904 9.43 -47.51 2.01
CA ALA A 904 8.16 -48.22 2.19
C ALA A 904 8.38 -49.69 2.58
N LEU A 905 9.40 -50.35 2.05
CA LEU A 905 9.77 -51.71 2.45
C LEU A 905 10.20 -51.81 3.92
N ALA A 906 10.73 -50.75 4.51
CA ALA A 906 11.05 -50.72 5.93
C ALA A 906 9.80 -50.81 6.83
N MET A 907 8.59 -50.55 6.30
CA MET A 907 7.34 -50.82 7.01
C MET A 907 7.07 -52.32 7.17
N ALA A 908 7.53 -53.15 6.22
CA ALA A 908 7.26 -54.59 6.20
C ALA A 908 8.25 -55.37 7.08
N ASN A 909 9.55 -55.12 6.95
CA ASN A 909 10.58 -55.82 7.72
C ASN A 909 11.87 -54.96 7.85
N HIS A 910 12.57 -55.12 8.97
CA HIS A 910 13.87 -54.49 9.25
C HIS A 910 15.06 -55.45 9.08
N LYS A 911 14.82 -56.77 8.98
CA LYS A 911 15.84 -57.80 8.72
C LYS A 911 16.12 -57.99 7.23
N ILE A 912 16.49 -56.90 6.57
CA ILE A 912 16.73 -56.88 5.13
C ILE A 912 18.12 -56.36 4.77
N ILE A 913 18.60 -56.78 3.60
CA ILE A 913 19.80 -56.29 2.91
C ILE A 913 19.38 -55.89 1.50
N TYR A 914 19.62 -54.64 1.13
CA TYR A 914 19.32 -54.16 -0.22
C TYR A 914 20.50 -54.41 -1.16
N LEU A 915 20.16 -54.83 -2.37
CA LEU A 915 21.03 -54.73 -3.53
C LEU A 915 20.82 -53.32 -4.13
N VAL A 916 21.86 -52.49 -4.09
CA VAL A 916 21.77 -51.04 -4.38
C VAL A 916 22.64 -50.63 -5.59
N ASN A 917 22.34 -49.48 -6.18
CA ASN A 917 23.18 -48.88 -7.22
C ASN A 917 24.37 -48.13 -6.62
N ASP A 918 25.41 -47.87 -7.43
CA ASP A 918 26.65 -47.20 -7.00
C ASP A 918 26.43 -45.84 -6.35
N TRP A 919 25.53 -45.03 -6.90
CA TRP A 919 25.25 -43.71 -6.36
C TRP A 919 24.68 -43.78 -4.93
N VAL A 920 23.92 -44.85 -4.62
CA VAL A 920 23.39 -45.06 -3.27
C VAL A 920 24.52 -45.49 -2.34
N TYR A 921 25.33 -46.45 -2.79
CA TYR A 921 26.45 -47.01 -2.04
C TYR A 921 27.51 -45.95 -1.69
N ASN A 922 27.75 -45.01 -2.60
CA ASN A 922 28.77 -43.95 -2.45
C ASN A 922 28.20 -42.58 -2.04
N SER A 923 26.91 -42.50 -1.69
CA SER A 923 26.28 -41.25 -1.26
C SER A 923 26.97 -40.66 -0.02
N PRO A 924 27.28 -39.35 0.02
CA PRO A 924 27.82 -38.71 1.22
C PRO A 924 26.81 -38.66 2.37
N ILE A 925 25.51 -38.75 2.07
CA ILE A 925 24.43 -38.67 3.06
C ILE A 925 24.28 -40.00 3.80
N PHE A 926 24.18 -41.14 3.09
CA PHE A 926 23.85 -42.44 3.70
C PHE A 926 24.83 -43.57 3.36
N GLY A 927 25.81 -43.34 2.47
CA GLY A 927 26.71 -44.38 1.95
C GLY A 927 27.55 -45.05 3.03
N LYS A 928 28.08 -44.31 4.02
CA LYS A 928 28.84 -44.90 5.14
C LYS A 928 27.98 -45.89 5.95
N MET A 929 26.73 -45.53 6.22
CA MET A 929 25.78 -46.39 6.93
C MET A 929 25.41 -47.62 6.09
N VAL A 930 25.08 -47.42 4.82
CA VAL A 930 24.76 -48.48 3.84
C VAL A 930 25.89 -49.53 3.77
N LYS A 931 27.14 -49.07 3.69
CA LYS A 931 28.34 -49.95 3.71
C LYS A 931 28.46 -50.71 5.03
N ALA A 932 28.29 -50.02 6.17
CA ALA A 932 28.40 -50.64 7.49
C ALA A 932 27.30 -51.70 7.76
N LEU A 933 26.13 -51.57 7.14
CA LEU A 933 25.02 -52.52 7.25
C LEU A 933 25.15 -53.76 6.36
N GLY A 934 26.15 -53.79 5.47
CA GLY A 934 26.39 -54.89 4.54
C GLY A 934 25.47 -54.90 3.32
N PHE A 935 24.98 -53.74 2.88
CA PHE A 935 24.29 -53.64 1.58
C PHE A 935 25.29 -53.83 0.45
N TYR A 936 24.83 -54.35 -0.69
CA TYR A 936 25.71 -54.77 -1.77
C TYR A 936 25.49 -53.96 -3.06
N PRO A 937 26.54 -53.40 -3.69
CA PRO A 937 26.43 -52.66 -4.94
C PRO A 937 26.33 -53.63 -6.14
N VAL A 938 25.24 -53.55 -6.91
CA VAL A 938 24.97 -54.49 -8.01
C VAL A 938 25.98 -54.40 -9.16
N SER A 939 26.65 -53.25 -9.32
CA SER A 939 27.68 -52.97 -10.32
C SER A 939 28.93 -53.84 -10.19
N GLN A 940 29.23 -54.35 -8.99
CA GLN A 940 30.39 -55.19 -8.74
C GLN A 940 30.21 -56.63 -9.26
N GLY A 941 29.06 -56.94 -9.86
CA GLY A 941 28.68 -58.29 -10.28
C GLY A 941 28.14 -59.10 -9.10
N ILE A 942 27.05 -59.85 -9.32
CA ILE A 942 26.43 -60.65 -8.26
C ILE A 942 27.38 -61.78 -7.81
N GLU A 943 28.12 -62.37 -8.75
CA GLU A 943 29.06 -63.48 -8.51
C GLU A 943 30.16 -63.09 -7.50
N ASN A 944 30.71 -61.89 -7.60
CA ASN A 944 31.75 -61.38 -6.69
C ASN A 944 31.25 -61.09 -5.26
N GLY A 945 29.92 -61.02 -5.07
CA GLY A 945 29.28 -60.73 -3.80
C GLY A 945 28.67 -61.92 -3.08
N MET A 946 28.76 -63.12 -3.68
CA MET A 946 28.03 -64.29 -3.22
C MET A 946 28.41 -64.69 -1.78
N ASP A 947 29.69 -64.69 -1.44
CA ASP A 947 30.14 -65.06 -0.08
C ASP A 947 29.64 -64.07 0.98
N GLN A 948 29.71 -62.77 0.69
CA GLN A 948 29.22 -61.72 1.60
C GLN A 948 27.71 -61.80 1.79
N LEU A 949 26.96 -62.01 0.71
CA LEU A 949 25.50 -62.15 0.77
C LEU A 949 25.09 -63.44 1.49
N LYS A 950 25.79 -64.55 1.27
CA LYS A 950 25.57 -65.82 1.95
C LYS A 950 25.81 -65.71 3.47
N GLU A 951 26.83 -64.97 3.88
CA GLU A 951 27.08 -64.66 5.31
C GLU A 951 25.90 -63.90 5.93
N LYS A 952 25.34 -62.91 5.22
CA LYS A 952 24.18 -62.14 5.70
C LYS A 952 22.91 -62.98 5.78
N VAL A 953 22.69 -63.87 4.82
CA VAL A 953 21.58 -64.82 4.83
C VAL A 953 21.71 -65.78 6.03
N ALA A 954 22.91 -66.30 6.30
CA ALA A 954 23.17 -67.14 7.47
C ALA A 954 22.95 -66.40 8.81
N GLN A 955 23.13 -65.07 8.82
CA GLN A 955 22.80 -64.20 9.96
C GLN A 955 21.29 -63.92 10.11
N GLY A 956 20.43 -64.50 9.27
CA GLY A 956 18.98 -64.36 9.35
C GLY A 956 18.41 -63.17 8.56
N TYR A 957 19.18 -62.57 7.64
CA TYR A 957 18.71 -61.44 6.82
C TYR A 957 18.17 -61.87 5.46
N SER A 958 17.03 -61.31 5.06
CA SER A 958 16.48 -61.47 3.72
C SER A 958 17.11 -60.51 2.72
N LEU A 959 17.21 -60.93 1.46
CA LEU A 959 17.80 -60.13 0.38
C LEU A 959 16.70 -59.44 -0.41
N VAL A 960 16.72 -58.12 -0.49
CA VAL A 960 15.73 -57.32 -1.26
C VAL A 960 16.30 -57.03 -2.65
N VAL A 961 15.57 -57.42 -3.68
CA VAL A 961 15.90 -57.16 -5.08
C VAL A 961 14.72 -56.52 -5.78
N PHE A 962 15.00 -55.47 -6.55
CA PHE A 962 14.06 -54.88 -7.51
C PHE A 962 14.36 -55.46 -8.90
N PRO A 963 13.69 -56.55 -9.32
CA PRO A 963 14.06 -57.29 -10.52
C PRO A 963 13.83 -56.54 -11.83
N GLU A 964 13.18 -55.36 -11.81
CA GLU A 964 13.02 -54.48 -12.98
C GLU A 964 14.28 -53.67 -13.34
N ALA A 965 15.33 -53.74 -12.51
CA ALA A 965 16.60 -53.00 -12.57
C ALA A 965 16.48 -51.47 -12.43
N GLU A 966 15.58 -50.84 -13.19
CA GLU A 966 15.33 -49.40 -13.13
C GLU A 966 13.91 -49.07 -12.65
N ARG A 967 13.78 -47.92 -11.97
CA ARG A 967 12.48 -47.34 -11.65
C ARG A 967 11.64 -47.13 -12.91
N SER A 968 10.41 -47.61 -12.90
CA SER A 968 9.41 -47.33 -13.94
C SER A 968 8.89 -45.89 -13.83
N TYR A 969 8.46 -45.31 -14.96
CA TYR A 969 7.79 -44.00 -15.00
C TYR A 969 6.27 -44.13 -14.83
N THR A 970 5.76 -45.36 -14.80
CA THR A 970 4.33 -45.69 -14.69
C THR A 970 4.14 -46.82 -13.67
N ASN A 971 2.89 -47.13 -13.33
CA ASN A 971 2.52 -48.30 -12.52
C ASN A 971 2.50 -49.61 -13.32
N ASP A 972 3.13 -49.67 -14.48
CA ASP A 972 3.25 -50.92 -15.23
C ASP A 972 4.52 -51.66 -14.84
N VAL A 973 4.36 -52.93 -14.43
CA VAL A 973 5.47 -53.79 -13.99
C VAL A 973 6.20 -54.33 -15.21
N LYS A 974 7.50 -53.99 -15.34
CA LYS A 974 8.35 -54.38 -16.46
C LYS A 974 8.78 -55.84 -16.39
N ARG A 975 9.58 -56.28 -17.37
CA ARG A 975 10.14 -57.63 -17.38
C ARG A 975 11.18 -57.76 -16.26
N PHE A 976 11.13 -58.86 -15.52
CA PHE A 976 12.12 -59.17 -14.50
C PHE A 976 13.43 -59.69 -15.09
N HIS A 977 14.55 -59.20 -14.57
CA HIS A 977 15.89 -59.72 -14.77
C HIS A 977 16.14 -60.97 -13.92
N LYS A 978 17.06 -61.83 -14.36
CA LYS A 978 17.28 -63.17 -13.78
C LYS A 978 18.02 -63.17 -12.43
N GLY A 979 18.68 -62.07 -12.05
CA GLY A 979 19.63 -62.02 -10.93
C GLY A 979 19.03 -62.44 -9.57
N ALA A 980 17.83 -61.95 -9.23
CA ALA A 980 17.15 -62.32 -7.98
C ALA A 980 16.89 -63.85 -7.88
N PHE A 981 16.51 -64.45 -9.00
CA PHE A 981 16.14 -65.85 -9.11
C PHE A 981 17.37 -66.77 -9.14
N TYR A 982 18.47 -66.28 -9.72
CA TYR A 982 19.77 -66.94 -9.64
C TYR A 982 20.26 -67.02 -8.18
N ILE A 983 20.25 -65.89 -7.46
CA ILE A 983 20.61 -65.85 -6.02
C ILE A 983 19.73 -66.80 -5.19
N ALA A 984 18.41 -66.80 -5.46
CA ALA A 984 17.49 -67.69 -4.76
C ALA A 984 17.81 -69.17 -4.98
N GLN A 985 18.21 -69.55 -6.20
CA GLN A 985 18.60 -70.92 -6.53
C GLN A 985 19.93 -71.31 -5.85
N GLU A 986 20.97 -70.48 -5.99
CA GLU A 986 22.30 -70.75 -5.44
C GLU A 986 22.32 -70.83 -3.91
N PHE A 987 21.54 -70.00 -3.23
CA PHE A 987 21.42 -70.04 -1.77
C PHE A 987 20.32 -70.97 -1.26
N GLY A 988 19.56 -71.61 -2.14
CA GLY A 988 18.45 -72.48 -1.78
C GLY A 988 17.36 -71.76 -0.97
N LEU A 989 17.04 -70.52 -1.34
CA LEU A 989 16.09 -69.64 -0.65
C LEU A 989 14.72 -69.62 -1.34
N ASP A 990 13.68 -69.42 -0.54
CA ASP A 990 12.33 -69.13 -1.04
C ASP A 990 12.26 -67.67 -1.55
N ILE A 991 11.23 -67.38 -2.34
CA ILE A 991 10.98 -66.04 -2.88
C ILE A 991 9.71 -65.47 -2.25
N VAL A 992 9.77 -64.24 -1.74
CA VAL A 992 8.61 -63.52 -1.20
C VAL A 992 8.31 -62.30 -2.07
N PRO A 993 7.20 -62.29 -2.82
CA PRO A 993 6.77 -61.11 -3.58
C PRO A 993 6.18 -60.05 -2.65
N VAL A 994 6.61 -58.80 -2.81
CA VAL A 994 6.07 -57.63 -2.12
C VAL A 994 5.60 -56.61 -3.15
N TYR A 995 4.33 -56.24 -3.07
CA TYR A 995 3.68 -55.34 -4.01
C TYR A 995 3.62 -53.92 -3.43
N ILE A 996 4.18 -52.95 -4.16
CA ILE A 996 4.22 -51.54 -3.77
C ILE A 996 3.30 -50.75 -4.70
N HIS A 997 2.25 -50.15 -4.16
CA HIS A 997 1.25 -49.40 -4.91
C HIS A 997 1.14 -47.95 -4.44
N GLY A 998 0.94 -47.03 -5.39
CA GLY A 998 0.74 -45.59 -5.14
C GLY A 998 2.00 -44.73 -5.02
N ASN A 999 3.18 -45.35 -4.84
CA ASN A 999 4.44 -44.63 -4.69
C ASN A 999 4.82 -43.80 -5.94
N SER A 1000 4.47 -44.27 -7.14
CA SER A 1000 4.79 -43.58 -8.40
C SER A 1000 3.99 -42.29 -8.57
N GLU A 1001 2.78 -42.24 -7.98
CA GLU A 1001 1.92 -41.07 -7.96
C GLU A 1001 2.34 -40.07 -6.90
N VAL A 1002 2.73 -40.58 -5.73
CA VAL A 1002 3.18 -39.79 -4.57
C VAL A 1002 4.54 -39.15 -4.83
N LEU A 1003 5.54 -39.88 -5.32
CA LEU A 1003 6.82 -39.30 -5.71
C LEU A 1003 7.28 -39.91 -7.05
N PRO A 1004 6.88 -39.31 -8.18
CA PRO A 1004 7.26 -39.75 -9.50
C PRO A 1004 8.77 -39.75 -9.73
N LYS A 1005 9.25 -40.65 -10.59
CA LYS A 1005 10.66 -40.70 -10.99
C LYS A 1005 11.09 -39.36 -11.61
N GLY A 1006 12.18 -38.79 -11.10
CA GLY A 1006 12.75 -37.53 -11.62
C GLY A 1006 12.20 -36.27 -10.96
N ASP A 1007 11.32 -36.42 -9.96
CA ASP A 1007 10.79 -35.31 -9.18
C ASP A 1007 11.27 -35.36 -7.72
N PHE A 1008 11.20 -34.21 -7.03
CA PHE A 1008 11.40 -34.08 -5.59
C PHE A 1008 10.12 -33.66 -4.86
N ILE A 1009 9.04 -33.35 -5.59
CA ILE A 1009 7.76 -32.99 -4.99
C ILE A 1009 7.01 -34.26 -4.58
N ILE A 1010 6.64 -34.33 -3.29
CA ILE A 1010 5.84 -35.39 -2.69
C ILE A 1010 4.36 -34.98 -2.76
N TYR A 1011 3.64 -35.57 -3.70
CA TYR A 1011 2.22 -35.38 -3.94
C TYR A 1011 1.35 -36.13 -2.93
N ASP A 1012 0.15 -35.62 -2.70
CA ASP A 1012 -0.86 -36.32 -1.91
C ASP A 1012 -1.24 -37.66 -2.57
N GLY A 1013 -1.42 -38.70 -1.76
CA GLY A 1013 -1.81 -40.01 -2.26
C GLY A 1013 -1.81 -41.07 -1.18
N ALA A 1014 -1.68 -42.33 -1.59
CA ALA A 1014 -1.53 -43.45 -0.68
C ALA A 1014 -0.28 -44.26 -1.08
N ILE A 1015 0.40 -44.80 -0.08
CA ILE A 1015 1.51 -45.74 -0.20
C ILE A 1015 1.00 -47.05 0.41
N THR A 1016 0.82 -48.07 -0.41
CA THR A 1016 0.39 -49.40 0.06
C THR A 1016 1.47 -50.43 -0.21
N VAL A 1017 1.86 -51.15 0.82
CA VAL A 1017 2.78 -52.30 0.73
C VAL A 1017 2.01 -53.55 1.08
N LYS A 1018 1.89 -54.50 0.14
CA LYS A 1018 1.25 -55.81 0.37
C LYS A 1018 2.29 -56.91 0.33
N ILE A 1019 2.35 -57.69 1.40
CA ILE A 1019 3.19 -58.90 1.48
C ILE A 1019 2.41 -60.04 0.81
N GLY A 1020 3.01 -60.67 -0.20
CA GLY A 1020 2.40 -61.79 -0.92
C GLY A 1020 2.70 -63.15 -0.29
N GLU A 1021 2.31 -64.22 -0.98
CA GLU A 1021 2.58 -65.59 -0.56
C GLU A 1021 4.04 -65.98 -0.80
N ARG A 1022 4.66 -66.64 0.19
CA ARG A 1022 6.00 -67.21 0.05
C ARG A 1022 5.98 -68.32 -0.98
N ILE A 1023 6.83 -68.20 -2.01
CA ILE A 1023 6.99 -69.18 -3.08
C ILE A 1023 8.13 -70.13 -2.70
N PRO A 1024 7.85 -71.40 -2.36
CA PRO A 1024 8.89 -72.35 -2.00
C PRO A 1024 9.86 -72.59 -3.16
N LYS A 1025 11.14 -72.82 -2.85
CA LYS A 1025 12.15 -73.16 -3.86
C LYS A 1025 11.78 -74.43 -4.66
N ASP A 1026 11.14 -75.40 -4.01
CA ASP A 1026 10.80 -76.71 -4.60
C ASP A 1026 9.44 -76.70 -5.34
N ASN A 1027 8.76 -75.56 -5.41
CA ASN A 1027 7.49 -75.45 -6.13
C ASN A 1027 7.71 -75.46 -7.65
N LEU A 1028 7.43 -76.60 -8.28
CA LEU A 1028 7.62 -76.85 -9.72
C LEU A 1028 6.62 -76.11 -10.62
N ASN A 1029 5.51 -75.59 -10.08
CA ASN A 1029 4.53 -74.83 -10.88
C ASN A 1029 5.17 -73.58 -11.51
N PHE A 1030 6.15 -73.00 -10.83
CA PHE A 1030 6.91 -71.85 -11.30
C PHE A 1030 8.11 -72.21 -12.21
N GLY A 1031 8.36 -73.49 -12.51
CA GLY A 1031 9.43 -73.93 -13.41
C GLY A 1031 10.66 -74.49 -12.68
N LYS A 1032 11.52 -75.19 -13.44
CA LYS A 1032 12.66 -75.96 -12.92
C LYS A 1032 13.96 -75.16 -12.89
N THR A 1033 14.15 -74.26 -13.85
CA THR A 1033 15.36 -73.41 -13.92
C THR A 1033 15.07 -72.01 -13.41
N TYR A 1034 16.07 -71.30 -12.87
CA TYR A 1034 15.92 -69.89 -12.50
C TYR A 1034 15.39 -69.00 -13.65
N SER A 1035 15.69 -69.35 -14.91
CA SER A 1035 15.16 -68.65 -16.09
C SER A 1035 13.65 -68.86 -16.28
N GLU A 1036 13.16 -70.10 -16.15
CA GLU A 1036 11.73 -70.41 -16.20
C GLU A 1036 10.97 -69.77 -15.02
N ARG A 1037 11.55 -69.86 -13.82
CA ARG A 1037 11.04 -69.22 -12.60
C ARG A 1037 10.91 -67.72 -12.77
N THR A 1038 11.91 -67.05 -13.34
CA THR A 1038 11.84 -65.61 -13.64
C THR A 1038 10.62 -65.28 -14.50
N LYS A 1039 10.36 -66.03 -15.57
CA LYS A 1039 9.25 -65.75 -16.51
C LYS A 1039 7.89 -65.98 -15.85
N LYS A 1040 7.71 -67.13 -15.19
CA LYS A 1040 6.43 -67.51 -14.56
C LYS A 1040 6.13 -66.67 -13.31
N ILE A 1041 7.11 -66.39 -12.46
CA ILE A 1041 6.93 -65.53 -11.28
C ILE A 1041 6.65 -64.09 -11.70
N ASN A 1042 7.28 -63.57 -12.77
CA ASN A 1042 6.93 -62.25 -13.31
C ASN A 1042 5.46 -62.19 -13.78
N ALA A 1043 4.99 -63.22 -14.51
CA ALA A 1043 3.59 -63.29 -14.92
C ALA A 1043 2.62 -63.33 -13.71
N TYR A 1044 2.93 -64.17 -12.71
CA TYR A 1044 2.18 -64.24 -11.45
C TYR A 1044 2.19 -62.91 -10.69
N PHE A 1045 3.36 -62.26 -10.58
CA PHE A 1045 3.50 -60.97 -9.91
C PHE A 1045 2.65 -59.89 -10.59
N ARG A 1046 2.62 -59.86 -11.92
CA ARG A 1046 1.80 -58.92 -12.69
C ARG A 1046 0.30 -59.13 -12.48
N ASP A 1047 -0.14 -60.38 -12.42
CA ASP A 1047 -1.54 -60.73 -12.18
C ASP A 1047 -1.99 -60.29 -10.77
N GLU A 1048 -1.23 -60.67 -9.73
CA GLU A 1048 -1.50 -60.26 -8.35
C GLU A 1048 -1.42 -58.75 -8.15
N PHE A 1049 -0.46 -58.08 -8.79
CA PHE A 1049 -0.38 -56.63 -8.77
C PHE A 1049 -1.59 -55.99 -9.46
N SER A 1050 -2.08 -56.56 -10.57
CA SER A 1050 -3.31 -56.09 -11.22
C SER A 1050 -4.54 -56.26 -10.33
N LYS A 1051 -4.65 -57.35 -9.56
CA LYS A 1051 -5.74 -57.54 -8.58
C LYS A 1051 -5.67 -56.50 -7.47
N LEU A 1052 -4.48 -56.24 -6.94
CA LEU A 1052 -4.26 -55.22 -5.93
C LEU A 1052 -4.67 -53.83 -6.43
N ARG A 1053 -4.32 -53.49 -7.67
CA ARG A 1053 -4.75 -52.23 -8.30
C ARG A 1053 -6.27 -52.14 -8.38
N ASN A 1054 -6.94 -53.19 -8.83
CA ASN A 1054 -8.40 -53.21 -8.91
C ASN A 1054 -9.09 -53.06 -7.55
N GLU A 1055 -8.47 -53.55 -6.47
CA GLU A 1055 -8.98 -53.40 -5.09
C GLU A 1055 -8.81 -51.96 -4.56
N LEU A 1056 -7.70 -51.30 -4.88
CA LEU A 1056 -7.32 -50.01 -4.28
C LEU A 1056 -7.74 -48.79 -5.12
N GLU A 1057 -7.77 -48.92 -6.44
CA GLU A 1057 -7.99 -47.80 -7.38
C GLU A 1057 -9.48 -47.56 -7.63
N GLY A 1058 -10.21 -47.09 -6.62
CA GLY A 1058 -11.62 -46.70 -6.77
C GLY A 1058 -11.83 -45.43 -7.61
N GLU A 1059 -13.10 -45.03 -7.80
CA GLU A 1059 -13.51 -43.88 -8.63
C GLU A 1059 -12.77 -42.56 -8.33
N ASN A 1060 -12.39 -42.31 -7.06
CA ASN A 1060 -11.71 -41.08 -6.65
C ASN A 1060 -10.19 -41.20 -6.58
N TYR A 1061 -9.61 -42.37 -6.89
CA TYR A 1061 -8.17 -42.61 -6.70
C TYR A 1061 -7.30 -41.63 -7.48
N PHE A 1062 -7.59 -41.42 -8.77
CA PHE A 1062 -6.84 -40.50 -9.62
C PHE A 1062 -7.31 -39.04 -9.58
N LYS A 1063 -8.36 -38.71 -8.79
CA LYS A 1063 -8.96 -37.36 -8.71
C LYS A 1063 -7.91 -36.26 -8.51
N LYS A 1064 -7.03 -36.44 -7.51
CA LYS A 1064 -5.99 -35.44 -7.19
C LYS A 1064 -4.99 -35.27 -8.33
N LYS A 1065 -4.57 -36.35 -8.97
CA LYS A 1065 -3.60 -36.31 -10.08
C LYS A 1065 -4.21 -35.64 -11.32
N LEU A 1066 -5.48 -35.93 -11.62
CA LEU A 1066 -6.23 -35.29 -12.68
C LEU A 1066 -6.33 -33.78 -12.43
N PHE A 1067 -6.79 -33.36 -11.25
CA PHE A 1067 -6.93 -31.93 -10.94
C PHE A 1067 -5.60 -31.18 -10.94
N LEU A 1068 -4.50 -31.83 -10.52
CA LEU A 1068 -3.15 -31.27 -10.62
C LEU A 1068 -2.69 -31.05 -12.07
N SER A 1069 -3.27 -31.76 -13.03
CA SER A 1069 -2.96 -31.61 -14.47
C SER A 1069 -3.59 -30.37 -15.10
N PHE A 1070 -4.66 -29.86 -14.50
CA PHE A 1070 -5.31 -28.61 -14.89
C PHE A 1070 -4.98 -27.46 -13.92
N LEU A 1071 -4.10 -27.68 -12.93
CA LEU A 1071 -3.72 -26.66 -11.96
C LEU A 1071 -3.10 -25.44 -12.67
N TYR A 1072 -3.53 -24.25 -12.24
CA TYR A 1072 -3.18 -22.94 -12.81
C TYR A 1072 -3.61 -22.72 -14.26
N LYS A 1073 -4.43 -23.60 -14.87
CA LYS A 1073 -5.10 -23.26 -16.14
C LYS A 1073 -6.24 -22.25 -15.90
N ASP A 1074 -6.84 -21.76 -16.98
CA ASP A 1074 -7.93 -20.79 -16.96
C ASP A 1074 -9.08 -21.28 -16.05
N ALA A 1075 -9.68 -20.37 -15.27
CA ALA A 1075 -10.61 -20.75 -14.21
C ALA A 1075 -11.86 -21.48 -14.73
N ASP A 1076 -12.34 -21.13 -15.92
CA ASP A 1076 -13.50 -21.76 -16.56
C ASP A 1076 -13.18 -23.22 -16.95
N VAL A 1077 -12.01 -23.47 -17.54
CA VAL A 1077 -11.51 -24.83 -17.85
C VAL A 1077 -11.42 -25.68 -16.59
N VAL A 1078 -10.82 -25.14 -15.52
CA VAL A 1078 -10.66 -25.86 -14.25
C VAL A 1078 -12.01 -26.16 -13.61
N LYS A 1079 -12.98 -25.25 -13.73
CA LYS A 1079 -14.33 -25.43 -13.21
C LYS A 1079 -15.05 -26.55 -13.96
N GLU A 1080 -15.07 -26.49 -15.29
CA GLU A 1080 -15.75 -27.47 -16.14
C GLU A 1080 -15.19 -28.89 -15.94
N VAL A 1081 -13.85 -29.05 -15.91
CA VAL A 1081 -13.22 -30.36 -15.65
C VAL A 1081 -13.57 -30.92 -14.27
N LYS A 1082 -13.69 -30.06 -13.25
CA LYS A 1082 -14.09 -30.49 -11.90
C LYS A 1082 -15.56 -30.89 -11.85
N GLU A 1083 -16.44 -30.15 -12.50
CA GLU A 1083 -17.87 -30.43 -12.58
C GLU A 1083 -18.12 -31.75 -13.31
N ASP A 1084 -17.51 -31.92 -14.48
CA ASP A 1084 -17.56 -33.14 -15.28
C ASP A 1084 -17.06 -34.36 -14.49
N PHE A 1085 -15.87 -34.29 -13.87
CA PHE A 1085 -15.36 -35.39 -13.05
C PHE A 1085 -16.29 -35.73 -11.88
N ASN A 1086 -16.82 -34.75 -11.15
CA ASN A 1086 -17.67 -35.02 -10.00
C ASN A 1086 -19.03 -35.62 -10.41
N LYS A 1087 -19.56 -35.22 -11.58
CA LYS A 1087 -20.79 -35.78 -12.16
C LYS A 1087 -20.57 -37.21 -12.66
N ASN A 1088 -19.46 -37.46 -13.35
CA ASN A 1088 -19.25 -38.65 -14.19
C ASN A 1088 -18.20 -39.66 -13.66
N LYS A 1089 -17.60 -39.44 -12.47
CA LYS A 1089 -16.56 -40.33 -11.89
C LYS A 1089 -16.91 -41.82 -11.88
N SER A 1090 -18.16 -42.18 -11.60
CA SER A 1090 -18.60 -43.58 -11.53
C SER A 1090 -18.72 -44.18 -12.93
N VAL A 1091 -19.14 -43.38 -13.91
CA VAL A 1091 -19.16 -43.75 -15.34
C VAL A 1091 -17.74 -44.02 -15.82
N TYR A 1092 -16.77 -43.16 -15.52
CA TYR A 1092 -15.38 -43.36 -15.91
C TYR A 1092 -14.74 -44.59 -15.25
N PHE A 1093 -15.11 -44.86 -14.00
CA PHE A 1093 -14.66 -46.06 -13.30
C PHE A 1093 -15.21 -47.34 -13.94
N GLU A 1094 -16.49 -47.34 -14.34
CA GLU A 1094 -17.10 -48.47 -15.03
C GLU A 1094 -16.53 -48.65 -16.44
N LEU A 1095 -16.39 -47.57 -17.21
CA LEU A 1095 -15.81 -47.57 -18.55
C LEU A 1095 -14.45 -48.26 -18.60
N ASN A 1096 -13.62 -48.07 -17.57
CA ASN A 1096 -12.30 -48.68 -17.48
C ASN A 1096 -12.32 -50.21 -17.50
N LYS A 1097 -13.40 -50.86 -17.02
CA LYS A 1097 -13.54 -52.32 -16.97
C LYS A 1097 -13.81 -52.92 -18.35
N HIS A 1098 -14.38 -52.13 -19.26
CA HIS A 1098 -14.82 -52.57 -20.58
C HIS A 1098 -13.80 -52.29 -21.69
N LEU A 1099 -12.80 -51.46 -21.40
CA LEU A 1099 -11.73 -51.11 -22.32
C LEU A 1099 -10.50 -52.02 -22.17
N PRO A 1100 -9.83 -52.44 -23.27
CA PRO A 1100 -8.63 -53.26 -23.21
C PRO A 1100 -7.52 -52.59 -22.38
N LYS A 1101 -6.75 -53.41 -21.66
CA LYS A 1101 -5.60 -52.94 -20.86
C LYS A 1101 -4.44 -52.43 -21.74
N ASP A 1102 -4.29 -53.01 -22.92
CA ASP A 1102 -3.29 -52.67 -23.94
C ASP A 1102 -3.98 -52.68 -25.31
N GLY A 1103 -4.51 -51.52 -25.71
CA GLY A 1103 -5.22 -51.35 -26.98
C GLY A 1103 -5.09 -49.91 -27.51
N ASN A 1104 -5.31 -49.76 -28.81
CA ASN A 1104 -5.38 -48.50 -29.54
C ASN A 1104 -6.85 -48.02 -29.55
N ILE A 1105 -7.10 -46.90 -28.86
CA ILE A 1105 -8.44 -46.32 -28.72
C ILE A 1105 -8.50 -45.05 -29.57
N LEU A 1106 -9.50 -44.96 -30.46
CA LEU A 1106 -9.89 -43.69 -31.08
C LEU A 1106 -11.00 -43.08 -30.24
N HIS A 1107 -10.80 -41.88 -29.70
CA HIS A 1107 -11.79 -41.16 -28.92
C HIS A 1107 -12.32 -39.97 -29.72
N ILE A 1108 -13.63 -39.87 -29.91
CA ILE A 1108 -14.30 -38.67 -30.42
C ILE A 1108 -14.72 -37.85 -29.22
N ALA A 1109 -14.07 -36.70 -29.01
CA ALA A 1109 -14.14 -35.94 -27.77
C ALA A 1109 -14.57 -34.50 -27.99
N ASP A 1110 -15.39 -34.00 -27.07
CA ASP A 1110 -15.70 -32.56 -26.90
C ASP A 1110 -15.42 -32.12 -25.45
N ASP A 1111 -14.28 -32.54 -24.91
CA ASP A 1111 -13.82 -32.22 -23.55
C ASP A 1111 -12.40 -31.66 -23.54
N TYR A 1112 -11.82 -31.29 -22.39
CA TYR A 1112 -10.46 -30.73 -22.32
C TYR A 1112 -9.36 -31.81 -22.19
N GLY A 1113 -9.66 -33.06 -22.56
CA GLY A 1113 -8.76 -34.21 -22.48
C GLY A 1113 -8.79 -34.94 -21.13
N GLN A 1114 -9.66 -34.57 -20.20
CA GLN A 1114 -9.72 -35.17 -18.86
C GLN A 1114 -10.03 -36.67 -18.91
N LYS A 1115 -10.85 -37.12 -19.87
CA LYS A 1115 -11.21 -38.53 -20.03
C LYS A 1115 -10.01 -39.35 -20.50
N ASP A 1116 -9.28 -38.87 -21.51
CA ASP A 1116 -8.08 -39.53 -22.06
C ASP A 1116 -6.97 -39.66 -21.02
N ILE A 1117 -6.78 -38.60 -20.24
CA ILE A 1117 -5.84 -38.59 -19.10
C ILE A 1117 -6.23 -39.65 -18.08
N LEU A 1118 -7.50 -39.69 -17.67
CA LEU A 1118 -7.96 -40.64 -16.65
C LEU A 1118 -7.80 -42.10 -17.11
N LEU A 1119 -8.17 -42.38 -18.36
CA LEU A 1119 -8.06 -43.72 -18.96
C LEU A 1119 -6.61 -44.22 -19.03
N THR A 1120 -5.65 -43.33 -19.34
CA THR A 1120 -4.21 -43.68 -19.39
C THR A 1120 -3.53 -43.69 -18.02
N LEU A 1121 -4.07 -42.97 -17.03
CA LEU A 1121 -3.65 -43.10 -15.63
C LEU A 1121 -4.07 -44.47 -15.06
N GLN A 1122 -5.30 -44.91 -15.34
CA GLN A 1122 -5.81 -46.23 -14.97
C GLN A 1122 -5.03 -47.36 -15.69
N GLN A 1123 -4.76 -47.23 -16.99
CA GLN A 1123 -3.97 -48.23 -17.73
C GLN A 1123 -2.89 -47.58 -18.60
N ALA A 1124 -1.63 -47.75 -18.18
CA ALA A 1124 -0.48 -47.09 -18.79
C ALA A 1124 -0.14 -47.53 -20.22
N ARG A 1125 -0.60 -48.72 -20.64
CA ARG A 1125 -0.28 -49.29 -21.95
C ARG A 1125 -1.23 -48.84 -23.06
N ARG A 1126 -2.41 -48.31 -22.71
CA ARG A 1126 -3.38 -47.76 -23.67
C ARG A 1126 -2.71 -46.69 -24.54
N LYS A 1127 -3.02 -46.73 -25.84
CA LYS A 1127 -2.66 -45.66 -26.78
C LYS A 1127 -3.97 -45.00 -27.21
N ILE A 1128 -4.11 -43.71 -26.95
CA ILE A 1128 -5.34 -42.98 -27.25
C ILE A 1128 -5.04 -41.93 -28.33
N SER A 1129 -5.76 -42.01 -29.43
CA SER A 1129 -5.86 -40.93 -30.42
C SER A 1129 -7.21 -40.26 -30.24
N SER A 1130 -7.23 -38.96 -29.95
CA SER A 1130 -8.46 -38.24 -29.59
C SER A 1130 -8.74 -37.15 -30.63
N PHE A 1131 -9.85 -37.29 -31.35
CA PHE A 1131 -10.31 -36.36 -32.38
C PHE A 1131 -11.19 -35.28 -31.75
N MET A 1132 -10.83 -34.03 -31.99
CA MET A 1132 -11.48 -32.86 -31.39
C MET A 1132 -11.68 -31.76 -32.44
N THR A 1133 -12.89 -31.20 -32.50
CA THR A 1133 -13.24 -30.15 -33.46
C THR A 1133 -13.09 -28.75 -32.89
N ASP A 1134 -13.26 -28.58 -31.58
CA ASP A 1134 -13.07 -27.30 -30.90
C ASP A 1134 -11.56 -26.98 -30.73
N PRO A 1135 -11.06 -25.89 -31.32
CA PRO A 1135 -9.64 -25.56 -31.30
C PRO A 1135 -9.14 -25.16 -29.89
N GLU A 1136 -9.98 -24.53 -29.07
CA GLU A 1136 -9.62 -24.15 -27.69
C GLU A 1136 -9.50 -25.39 -26.81
N LYS A 1137 -10.46 -26.32 -26.88
CA LYS A 1137 -10.41 -27.59 -26.14
C LYS A 1137 -9.21 -28.43 -26.58
N HIS A 1138 -8.95 -28.52 -27.88
CA HIS A 1138 -7.79 -29.24 -28.43
C HIS A 1138 -6.47 -28.69 -27.90
N GLU A 1139 -6.27 -27.37 -27.97
CA GLU A 1139 -5.05 -26.71 -27.48
C GLU A 1139 -4.83 -26.97 -25.98
N VAL A 1140 -5.89 -26.89 -25.18
CA VAL A 1140 -5.83 -27.16 -23.73
C VAL A 1140 -5.44 -28.60 -23.42
N ALA A 1141 -6.04 -29.54 -24.14
CA ALA A 1141 -5.81 -30.98 -23.96
C ALA A 1141 -4.37 -31.35 -24.36
N GLN A 1142 -3.90 -30.85 -25.51
CA GLN A 1142 -2.54 -31.07 -26.02
C GLN A 1142 -1.45 -30.52 -25.10
N HIS A 1143 -1.70 -29.38 -24.44
CA HIS A 1143 -0.76 -28.74 -23.52
C HIS A 1143 -0.86 -29.23 -22.07
N ASN A 1144 -1.47 -30.38 -21.83
CA ASN A 1144 -1.43 -31.02 -20.51
C ASN A 1144 -0.11 -31.78 -20.30
N TYR A 1145 0.53 -31.62 -19.12
CA TYR A 1145 1.84 -32.26 -18.85
C TYR A 1145 1.80 -33.79 -18.91
N ILE A 1146 0.64 -34.42 -18.67
CA ILE A 1146 0.49 -35.88 -18.67
C ILE A 1146 0.68 -36.45 -20.07
N VAL A 1147 0.39 -35.67 -21.12
CA VAL A 1147 0.61 -36.05 -22.53
C VAL A 1147 2.09 -36.34 -22.81
N LYS A 1148 3.01 -35.72 -22.07
CA LYS A 1148 4.46 -36.02 -22.18
C LYS A 1148 4.85 -37.36 -21.53
N GLN A 1149 4.03 -37.88 -20.61
CA GLN A 1149 4.28 -39.11 -19.87
C GLN A 1149 3.49 -40.31 -20.42
N ARG A 1150 2.36 -40.08 -21.10
CA ARG A 1150 1.40 -41.09 -21.57
C ARG A 1150 1.26 -41.05 -23.08
N LYS A 1151 0.79 -42.16 -23.67
CA LYS A 1151 0.61 -42.29 -25.13
C LYS A 1151 -0.76 -41.73 -25.55
N ILE A 1152 -0.89 -40.40 -25.50
CA ILE A 1152 -2.09 -39.67 -25.95
C ILE A 1152 -1.69 -38.78 -27.13
N LYS A 1153 -2.45 -38.84 -28.23
CA LYS A 1153 -2.28 -37.97 -29.41
C LYS A 1153 -3.63 -37.29 -29.68
N TYR A 1154 -3.68 -35.96 -29.59
CA TYR A 1154 -4.87 -35.19 -29.98
C TYR A 1154 -4.73 -34.81 -31.45
N ILE A 1155 -5.73 -35.16 -32.25
CA ILE A 1155 -5.72 -35.03 -33.71
C ILE A 1155 -6.86 -34.14 -34.19
N THR A 1156 -6.64 -33.46 -35.30
CA THR A 1156 -7.67 -32.63 -35.97
C THR A 1156 -8.12 -33.24 -37.30
N ASP A 1157 -7.36 -34.20 -37.83
CA ASP A 1157 -7.68 -34.94 -39.05
C ASP A 1157 -7.52 -36.45 -38.81
N PHE A 1158 -8.46 -37.24 -39.34
CA PHE A 1158 -8.42 -38.70 -39.31
C PHE A 1158 -7.27 -39.28 -40.14
N SER A 1159 -6.70 -38.51 -41.07
CA SER A 1159 -5.49 -38.90 -41.81
C SER A 1159 -4.26 -39.12 -40.92
N GLU A 1160 -4.26 -38.57 -39.69
CA GLU A 1160 -3.18 -38.71 -38.72
C GLU A 1160 -3.17 -40.06 -37.96
N ILE A 1161 -4.08 -40.97 -38.30
CA ILE A 1161 -4.23 -42.27 -37.64
C ILE A 1161 -3.35 -43.31 -38.36
N ASP A 1162 -2.22 -43.66 -37.72
CA ASP A 1162 -1.20 -44.54 -38.33
C ASP A 1162 -1.38 -46.04 -38.03
N LYS A 1163 -2.43 -46.45 -37.28
CA LYS A 1163 -2.58 -47.83 -36.76
C LYS A 1163 -4.04 -48.28 -36.75
N GLU A 1164 -4.24 -49.60 -36.85
CA GLU A 1164 -5.53 -50.26 -36.60
C GLU A 1164 -6.06 -49.90 -35.21
N ILE A 1165 -7.35 -49.54 -35.18
CA ILE A 1165 -8.08 -49.11 -33.99
C ILE A 1165 -8.76 -50.33 -33.37
N ASP A 1166 -8.53 -50.58 -32.08
CA ASP A 1166 -9.16 -51.69 -31.35
C ASP A 1166 -10.54 -51.29 -30.80
N THR A 1167 -10.71 -50.01 -30.44
CA THR A 1167 -11.95 -49.50 -29.87
C THR A 1167 -12.21 -48.05 -30.28
N LEU A 1168 -13.43 -47.77 -30.74
CA LEU A 1168 -13.96 -46.42 -30.95
C LEU A 1168 -14.74 -46.00 -29.71
N LEU A 1169 -14.33 -44.91 -29.07
CA LEU A 1169 -15.00 -44.28 -27.94
C LEU A 1169 -15.66 -42.98 -28.43
N ILE A 1170 -16.95 -42.81 -28.21
CA ILE A 1170 -17.70 -41.62 -28.61
C ILE A 1170 -18.26 -40.96 -27.36
N SER A 1171 -17.89 -39.70 -27.11
CA SER A 1171 -18.37 -38.93 -25.96
C SER A 1171 -19.01 -37.58 -26.34
N VAL A 1172 -19.39 -37.45 -27.61
CA VAL A 1172 -20.08 -36.29 -28.18
C VAL A 1172 -21.55 -36.63 -28.46
N ASP A 1173 -22.39 -35.59 -28.54
CA ASP A 1173 -23.83 -35.75 -28.74
C ASP A 1173 -24.22 -36.26 -30.14
N SER A 1174 -23.34 -36.17 -31.14
CA SER A 1174 -23.58 -36.78 -32.46
C SER A 1174 -22.27 -37.00 -33.21
N PHE A 1175 -22.15 -38.12 -33.91
CA PHE A 1175 -21.01 -38.43 -34.78
C PHE A 1175 -21.44 -39.33 -35.94
N ASP A 1176 -21.08 -38.95 -37.16
CA ASP A 1176 -21.32 -39.75 -38.36
C ASP A 1176 -20.22 -40.80 -38.53
N LEU A 1177 -20.58 -42.07 -38.33
CA LEU A 1177 -19.67 -43.21 -38.42
C LEU A 1177 -19.09 -43.41 -39.83
N ASN A 1178 -19.76 -42.93 -40.88
CA ASN A 1178 -19.29 -43.05 -42.26
C ASN A 1178 -18.01 -42.24 -42.55
N ARG A 1179 -17.61 -41.36 -41.63
CA ARG A 1179 -16.35 -40.61 -41.72
C ARG A 1179 -15.11 -41.49 -41.52
N LEU A 1180 -15.26 -42.69 -40.97
CA LEU A 1180 -14.18 -43.65 -40.78
C LEU A 1180 -14.10 -44.63 -41.96
N LYS A 1181 -12.89 -44.89 -42.46
CA LYS A 1181 -12.66 -45.86 -43.55
C LYS A 1181 -12.97 -47.30 -43.13
N GLU A 1182 -12.67 -47.65 -41.89
CA GLU A 1182 -12.94 -48.96 -41.30
C GLU A 1182 -13.42 -48.78 -39.85
N LEU A 1183 -14.46 -49.52 -39.45
CA LEU A 1183 -14.99 -49.50 -38.09
C LEU A 1183 -14.27 -50.57 -37.23
N PRO A 1184 -13.92 -50.25 -35.97
CA PRO A 1184 -13.16 -51.15 -35.11
C PRO A 1184 -14.03 -52.22 -34.45
N GLN A 1185 -13.40 -53.29 -33.96
CA GLN A 1185 -14.09 -54.43 -33.33
C GLN A 1185 -15.06 -54.06 -32.19
N LYS A 1186 -14.82 -52.94 -31.49
CA LYS A 1186 -15.65 -52.47 -30.38
C LYS A 1186 -15.96 -50.98 -30.51
N ILE A 1187 -17.23 -50.62 -30.34
CA ILE A 1187 -17.71 -49.23 -30.31
C ILE A 1187 -18.36 -48.98 -28.94
N ILE A 1188 -17.95 -47.92 -28.26
CA ILE A 1188 -18.46 -47.53 -26.94
C ILE A 1188 -19.00 -46.11 -27.00
N PHE A 1189 -20.25 -45.94 -26.60
CA PHE A 1189 -20.88 -44.64 -26.42
C PHE A 1189 -20.92 -44.29 -24.93
N ILE A 1190 -20.41 -43.11 -24.59
CA ILE A 1190 -20.61 -42.47 -23.27
C ILE A 1190 -21.76 -41.49 -23.46
N CYS A 1191 -22.94 -41.83 -22.94
CA CYS A 1191 -24.19 -41.11 -23.23
C CYS A 1191 -24.78 -40.43 -21.99
N GLU A 1192 -25.34 -39.23 -22.20
CA GLU A 1192 -26.41 -38.67 -21.36
C GLU A 1192 -27.81 -38.86 -21.99
N GLU A 1193 -27.91 -39.20 -23.30
CA GLU A 1193 -29.17 -39.48 -24.03
C GLU A 1193 -29.17 -40.83 -24.79
N ASN A 1194 -30.36 -41.36 -25.09
CA ASN A 1194 -30.60 -42.71 -25.64
C ASN A 1194 -30.11 -42.91 -27.09
N PHE A 1195 -28.81 -43.10 -27.28
CA PHE A 1195 -28.26 -43.55 -28.56
C PHE A 1195 -28.58 -45.02 -28.85
N SER A 1196 -29.04 -45.35 -30.06
CA SER A 1196 -29.12 -46.71 -30.58
C SER A 1196 -28.36 -46.79 -31.89
N LEU A 1197 -27.35 -47.66 -31.95
CA LEU A 1197 -26.68 -47.99 -33.20
C LEU A 1197 -27.47 -49.09 -33.92
N GLU A 1198 -28.12 -48.76 -35.04
CA GLU A 1198 -28.70 -49.73 -35.97
C GLU A 1198 -27.70 -49.96 -37.11
N HIS A 1199 -26.84 -50.97 -36.98
CA HIS A 1199 -25.86 -51.34 -38.01
C HIS A 1199 -25.81 -52.87 -38.12
N GLU A 1200 -25.90 -53.41 -39.35
CA GLU A 1200 -26.11 -54.84 -39.61
C GLU A 1200 -25.02 -55.78 -39.04
N ASN A 1201 -23.83 -55.26 -38.72
CA ASN A 1201 -22.65 -56.03 -38.30
C ASN A 1201 -22.27 -55.82 -36.83
N TYR A 1202 -23.07 -55.09 -36.04
CA TYR A 1202 -22.76 -54.77 -34.65
C TYR A 1202 -23.90 -55.17 -33.71
N THR A 1203 -23.58 -55.92 -32.66
CA THR A 1203 -24.55 -56.29 -31.61
C THR A 1203 -24.24 -55.62 -30.28
N LEU A 1204 -25.28 -55.32 -29.51
CA LEU A 1204 -25.17 -54.71 -28.18
C LEU A 1204 -24.61 -55.73 -27.18
N GLU A 1205 -23.37 -55.53 -26.73
CA GLU A 1205 -22.66 -56.37 -25.75
C GLU A 1205 -23.00 -55.98 -24.30
N PHE A 1206 -23.18 -54.67 -24.05
CA PHE A 1206 -23.47 -54.15 -22.71
C PHE A 1206 -24.26 -52.84 -22.81
N SER A 1207 -25.18 -52.64 -21.87
CA SER A 1207 -25.97 -51.42 -21.77
C SER A 1207 -26.19 -51.02 -20.31
N SER A 1208 -26.03 -49.75 -20.05
CA SER A 1208 -26.34 -49.08 -18.77
C SER A 1208 -26.93 -47.70 -19.08
N ALA A 1209 -27.36 -46.99 -18.04
CA ALA A 1209 -27.91 -45.62 -18.20
C ALA A 1209 -26.92 -44.63 -18.85
N SER A 1210 -25.60 -44.89 -18.80
CA SER A 1210 -24.58 -43.94 -19.28
C SER A 1210 -23.55 -44.53 -20.25
N ILE A 1211 -23.52 -45.85 -20.43
CA ILE A 1211 -22.57 -46.55 -21.31
C ILE A 1211 -23.32 -47.59 -22.14
N LYS A 1212 -23.15 -47.55 -23.47
CA LYS A 1212 -23.58 -48.61 -24.39
C LYS A 1212 -22.38 -49.12 -25.18
N ILE A 1213 -22.25 -50.44 -25.29
CA ILE A 1213 -21.10 -51.11 -25.92
C ILE A 1213 -21.62 -52.02 -27.02
N TYR A 1214 -21.09 -51.82 -28.22
CA TYR A 1214 -21.38 -52.62 -29.40
C TYR A 1214 -20.12 -53.36 -29.83
N ARG A 1215 -20.29 -54.61 -30.28
CA ARG A 1215 -19.20 -55.45 -30.75
C ARG A 1215 -19.51 -55.95 -32.15
N HIS A 1216 -18.50 -55.93 -33.02
CA HIS A 1216 -18.59 -56.48 -34.37
C HIS A 1216 -18.86 -57.99 -34.27
N THR A 1217 -19.89 -58.47 -34.96
CA THR A 1217 -20.26 -59.90 -35.03
C THR A 1217 -19.55 -60.64 -36.13
#